data_AF-A0A2I1FTQ3-F1
#
_entry.id   AF-A0A2I1FTQ3-F1
#
_cell.length_a   1.000
_cell.length_b   1.000
_cell.length_c   1.000
_cell.angle_alpha   90.00
_cell.angle_beta   90.00
_cell.angle_gamma   90.00
#
_symmetry.space_group_name_H-M   'P 1'
#
loop_
_entity.id
_entity.type
_entity.pdbx_description
1 polymer ?
#
loop_
_entity_poly.entity_id
_entity_poly.type
_entity_poly.pdbx_seq_one_letter_code
_entity_poly.pdbx_strand_id
1 'polypeptide(L)'
;MPSTDSYDPEVLIRDLDENATENHVVDFLNSHFRELEDLENLNSTLVELKENEQSQNEKRIQTQAKTSKVLQQALDSFNVTVNELENLQATRMELEDALADHCSIVVSEKPIEDSENETLMKKLVKLQQQVDSLERSKQYLKVLVVADELSTKAKQLIEKSPQKSLVPYTQLAHLARNIKSNSKEAGHAVSHLDTYLQQCVDTLWEDMKNRLTKKFKQTLDAFNWPTPIKVPYPPNTTDKFSAFRKAFTELLLLQRPADVEEVSKPLESKNSKEDNVLLPPLLPMQIMVEPLIVRFRYHFDSKRPTNRIDKPEWYFSHVITTIREHSPFLTGAVQAIVDDAGFEKYHAKNEFIRCLLVAVTRKLNNSVPTLLNSPQIFSHTVFETLQFDQTLRELHMYTPPGQDEWGGCVEVFTGKKEWFKAWLKVEKTFAEARYNEIMHSEDVWEMVDEEFPDDEYKPTKSAAKLINLLELVTSRYKLLPLFHNRIRFLIAIQAELLVTYSKRIDSAVDSFGNLSYSIVRAVPNVAATDITGVEGLKRLCRWLSSAGFVSRTIKEWGEDSFFLELWHEVTVRAARNTGNTGNTGNIGAAAHNTGASPLPSPTSSISSTEQGQVTSSVNVDGAITVDEGTVFDDPAELFDNICERIQSLIVKNVSREFFNGLKAYVKKNNWSRSDIYNNDFTRQQIPKLNNQSKDTTSQSTIELSPELYTPLSDLAHSLTFLSNNLPDRIFKHIYKDVSKELEDYLWDRILMKKHFSEMGGCQFEVDMEKGLFTIGKRWIRKPENYFRRLKDACILLTLPANHSKIESKSDDKSQQRTLSQVISMLSDDELEPIAIPKMLENFGVYHLTPKEAIDVIERRVDS
;
A
#
# COMPACT_ATOMS: atom_id res chain seq x y z
N MET A 1 4.71 65.64 9.94
CA MET A 1 3.38 65.87 10.53
C MET A 1 3.22 64.90 11.68
N PRO A 2 2.91 65.40 12.89
CA PRO A 2 2.63 64.54 14.03
C PRO A 2 1.30 63.82 13.81
N SER A 3 1.24 62.57 14.29
CA SER A 3 0.07 61.69 14.27
C SER A 3 -1.14 62.37 14.90
N THR A 4 -2.12 62.73 14.08
CA THR A 4 -3.48 63.01 14.52
C THR A 4 -4.12 61.67 14.86
N ASP A 5 -4.16 61.32 16.15
CA ASP A 5 -5.00 60.25 16.64
C ASP A 5 -6.44 60.52 16.20
N SER A 6 -7.01 59.54 15.50
CA SER A 6 -8.39 59.51 15.05
C SER A 6 -9.32 59.57 16.27
N TYR A 7 -9.70 60.78 16.69
CA TYR A 7 -10.86 60.99 17.55
C TYR A 7 -12.10 60.61 16.77
N ASP A 8 -12.70 59.48 17.12
CA ASP A 8 -13.94 59.00 16.53
C ASP A 8 -15.10 59.95 16.91
N PRO A 9 -15.69 60.71 15.96
CA PRO A 9 -16.75 61.66 16.25
C PRO A 9 -18.07 60.99 16.71
N GLU A 10 -18.22 59.68 16.53
CA GLU A 10 -19.40 58.94 17.02
C GLU A 10 -19.45 58.82 18.55
N VAL A 11 -18.31 58.96 19.24
CA VAL A 11 -18.26 58.91 20.71
C VAL A 11 -18.95 60.12 21.35
N LEU A 12 -19.05 61.25 20.63
CA LEU A 12 -19.68 62.50 21.11
C LEU A 12 -21.22 62.51 21.01
N ILE A 13 -21.84 61.51 20.38
CA ILE A 13 -23.29 61.46 20.11
C ILE A 13 -23.97 60.30 20.89
N ARG A 14 -23.24 59.56 21.73
CA ARG A 14 -23.86 58.53 22.57
C ARG A 14 -24.72 59.17 23.67
N ASP A 15 -26.00 58.82 23.71
CA ASP A 15 -26.89 59.14 24.82
C ASP A 15 -26.32 58.59 26.15
N LEU A 16 -26.49 59.35 27.22
CA LEU A 16 -26.01 59.01 28.56
C LEU A 16 -26.64 57.68 29.02
N ASP A 17 -25.79 56.71 29.37
CA ASP A 17 -26.24 55.43 29.93
C ASP A 17 -26.74 55.66 31.37
N GLU A 18 -28.07 55.78 31.52
CA GLU A 18 -28.73 56.02 32.80
C GLU A 18 -28.36 54.97 33.84
N ASN A 19 -28.19 53.71 33.43
CA ASN A 19 -27.79 52.61 34.34
C ASN A 19 -26.34 52.75 34.82
N ALA A 20 -25.43 53.18 33.94
CA ALA A 20 -24.03 53.43 34.34
C ALA A 20 -23.94 54.59 35.34
N THR A 21 -24.79 55.60 35.16
CA THR A 21 -24.87 56.78 36.03
C THR A 21 -25.47 56.40 37.39
N GLU A 22 -26.55 55.62 37.43
CA GLU A 22 -27.11 55.09 38.68
C GLU A 22 -26.11 54.21 39.43
N ASN A 23 -25.42 53.28 38.75
CA ASN A 23 -24.40 52.43 39.37
C ASN A 23 -23.25 53.26 39.96
N HIS A 24 -22.80 54.32 39.26
CA HIS A 24 -21.77 55.21 39.79
C HIS A 24 -22.25 56.00 41.03
N VAL A 25 -23.51 56.43 41.06
CA VAL A 25 -24.10 57.09 42.25
C VAL A 25 -24.19 56.10 43.42
N VAL A 26 -24.60 54.86 43.16
CA VAL A 26 -24.67 53.79 44.17
C VAL A 26 -23.27 53.46 44.71
N ASP A 27 -22.27 53.31 43.85
CA ASP A 27 -20.88 53.07 44.25
C ASP A 27 -20.28 54.26 45.02
N PHE A 28 -20.61 55.49 44.62
CA PHE A 28 -20.22 56.69 45.35
C PHE A 28 -20.83 56.72 46.76
N LEU A 29 -22.13 56.42 46.90
CA LEU A 29 -22.80 56.36 48.20
C LEU A 29 -22.24 55.22 49.07
N ASN A 30 -22.05 54.03 48.52
CA ASN A 30 -21.51 52.87 49.23
C ASN A 30 -20.02 53.03 49.61
N SER A 31 -19.26 53.87 48.89
CA SER A 31 -17.87 54.16 49.24
C SER A 31 -17.72 55.22 50.33
N HIS A 32 -18.66 56.17 50.43
CA HIS A 32 -18.61 57.27 51.41
C HIS A 32 -19.40 56.98 52.69
N PHE A 33 -20.37 56.07 52.65
CA PHE A 33 -21.19 55.70 53.81
C PHE A 33 -21.27 54.18 53.94
N ARG A 34 -20.47 53.58 54.82
CA ARG A 34 -20.47 52.12 55.06
C ARG A 34 -21.15 51.76 56.38
N GLU A 35 -20.92 52.55 57.41
CA GLU A 35 -21.46 52.35 58.75
C GLU A 35 -22.28 53.56 59.21
N LEU A 36 -23.18 53.38 60.18
CA LEU A 36 -24.11 54.44 60.62
C LEU A 36 -23.37 55.70 61.14
N GLU A 37 -22.16 55.52 61.64
CA GLU A 37 -21.27 56.58 62.16
C GLU A 37 -20.70 57.46 61.01
N ASP A 38 -20.61 56.96 59.78
CA ASP A 38 -20.11 57.71 58.62
C ASP A 38 -21.09 58.82 58.17
N LEU A 39 -22.35 58.77 58.60
CA LEU A 39 -23.32 59.84 58.32
C LEU A 39 -22.92 61.19 58.96
N GLU A 40 -22.04 61.22 59.96
CA GLU A 40 -21.51 62.48 60.49
C GLU A 40 -20.70 63.26 59.43
N ASN A 41 -20.10 62.55 58.47
CA ASN A 41 -19.34 63.15 57.36
C ASN A 41 -20.24 63.66 56.21
N LEU A 42 -21.55 63.39 56.24
CA LEU A 42 -22.51 63.72 55.17
C LEU A 42 -22.46 65.21 54.77
N ASN A 43 -22.39 66.12 55.75
CA ASN A 43 -22.32 67.55 55.49
C ASN A 43 -21.01 67.95 54.78
N SER A 44 -19.89 67.32 55.13
CA SER A 44 -18.61 67.61 54.48
C SER A 44 -18.60 67.13 53.03
N THR A 45 -19.12 65.93 52.77
CA THR A 45 -19.27 65.39 51.41
C THR A 45 -20.27 66.17 50.58
N LEU A 46 -21.35 66.69 51.18
CA LEU A 46 -22.31 67.56 50.49
C LEU A 46 -21.67 68.90 50.08
N VAL A 47 -20.83 69.47 50.92
CA VAL A 47 -20.07 70.69 50.60
C VAL A 47 -19.10 70.41 49.46
N GLU A 48 -18.33 69.31 49.53
CA GLU A 48 -17.39 68.92 48.48
C GLU A 48 -18.11 68.65 47.15
N LEU A 49 -19.23 67.93 47.16
CA LEU A 49 -20.04 67.70 45.96
C LEU A 49 -20.57 69.00 45.37
N LYS A 50 -21.00 69.95 46.21
CA LYS A 50 -21.53 71.24 45.76
C LYS A 50 -20.44 72.16 45.21
N GLU A 51 -19.24 72.15 45.80
CA GLU A 51 -18.06 72.84 45.27
C GLU A 51 -17.60 72.21 43.95
N ASN A 52 -17.65 70.89 43.83
CA ASN A 52 -17.29 70.17 42.61
C ASN A 52 -18.33 70.43 41.51
N GLU A 53 -19.63 70.45 41.82
CA GLU A 53 -20.71 70.85 40.91
C GLU A 53 -20.51 72.29 40.41
N GLN A 54 -20.21 73.24 41.31
CA GLN A 54 -19.92 74.61 40.91
C GLN A 54 -18.69 74.70 40.01
N SER A 55 -17.59 74.02 40.36
CA SER A 55 -16.37 74.00 39.55
C SER A 55 -16.61 73.39 38.15
N GLN A 56 -17.36 72.28 38.08
CA GLN A 56 -17.77 71.64 36.84
C GLN A 56 -18.66 72.56 36.00
N ASN A 57 -19.62 73.24 36.61
CA ASN A 57 -20.52 74.16 35.91
C ASN A 57 -19.79 75.42 35.40
N GLU A 58 -18.86 75.98 36.17
CA GLU A 58 -18.01 77.08 35.72
C GLU A 58 -17.13 76.66 34.55
N LYS A 59 -16.49 75.49 34.64
CA LYS A 59 -15.73 74.91 33.52
C LYS A 59 -16.62 74.72 32.30
N ARG A 60 -17.84 74.18 32.47
CA ARG A 60 -18.82 73.98 31.38
C ARG A 60 -19.21 75.28 30.71
N ILE A 61 -19.54 76.32 31.48
CA ILE A 61 -19.89 77.65 30.95
C ILE A 61 -18.70 78.26 30.24
N GLN A 62 -17.49 78.16 30.79
CA GLN A 62 -16.28 78.72 30.20
C GLN A 62 -15.88 77.98 28.91
N THR A 63 -16.02 76.66 28.88
CA THR A 63 -15.87 75.88 27.64
C THR A 63 -16.94 76.23 26.64
N GLN A 64 -18.22 76.32 27.03
CA GLN A 64 -19.32 76.66 26.14
C GLN A 64 -19.14 78.07 25.53
N ALA A 65 -18.68 79.04 26.32
CA ALA A 65 -18.38 80.39 25.83
C ALA A 65 -17.19 80.40 24.86
N LYS A 66 -16.12 79.64 25.14
CA LYS A 66 -14.98 79.49 24.22
C LYS A 66 -15.40 78.80 22.93
N THR A 67 -16.15 77.70 23.02
CA THR A 67 -16.65 76.95 21.86
C THR A 67 -17.58 77.81 21.03
N SER A 68 -18.52 78.54 21.64
CA SER A 68 -19.42 79.46 20.94
C SER A 68 -18.65 80.57 20.22
N LYS A 69 -17.62 81.15 20.87
CA LYS A 69 -16.76 82.16 20.25
C LYS A 69 -15.98 81.60 19.06
N VAL A 70 -15.43 80.39 19.16
CA VAL A 70 -14.73 79.72 18.05
C VAL A 70 -15.71 79.36 16.94
N LEU A 71 -16.91 78.89 17.26
CA LEU A 71 -17.96 78.57 16.29
C LEU A 71 -18.40 79.84 15.56
N GLN A 72 -18.57 80.95 16.26
CA GLN A 72 -18.95 82.22 15.65
C GLN A 72 -17.84 82.80 14.80
N GLN A 73 -16.57 82.72 15.24
CA GLN A 73 -15.43 83.05 14.40
C GLN A 73 -15.33 82.15 13.17
N ALA A 74 -15.60 80.86 13.31
CA ALA A 74 -15.64 79.92 12.20
C ALA A 74 -16.79 80.24 11.24
N LEU A 75 -17.96 80.60 11.74
CA LEU A 75 -19.15 80.93 10.95
C LEU A 75 -19.00 82.29 10.24
N ASP A 76 -18.39 83.27 10.90
CA ASP A 76 -18.01 84.55 10.29
C ASP A 76 -16.94 84.32 9.21
N SER A 77 -15.92 83.51 9.49
CA SER A 77 -14.92 83.14 8.48
C SER A 77 -15.55 82.36 7.32
N PHE A 78 -16.52 81.49 7.60
CA PHE A 78 -17.26 80.73 6.61
C PHE A 78 -18.11 81.66 5.75
N ASN A 79 -18.85 82.61 6.33
CA ASN A 79 -19.62 83.60 5.59
C ASN A 79 -18.73 84.53 4.77
N VAL A 80 -17.55 84.91 5.27
CA VAL A 80 -16.54 85.63 4.48
C VAL A 80 -16.10 84.75 3.31
N THR A 81 -15.77 83.48 3.55
CA THR A 81 -15.38 82.57 2.46
C THR A 81 -16.50 82.29 1.48
N VAL A 82 -17.77 82.27 1.91
CA VAL A 82 -18.94 82.11 1.04
C VAL A 82 -19.17 83.36 0.22
N ASN A 83 -19.08 84.55 0.79
CA ASN A 83 -19.13 85.81 0.03
C ASN A 83 -17.95 85.92 -0.93
N GLU A 84 -16.75 85.50 -0.52
CA GLU A 84 -15.61 85.36 -1.43
C GLU A 84 -15.89 84.34 -2.53
N LEU A 85 -16.55 83.22 -2.22
CA LEU A 85 -16.92 82.20 -3.20
C LEU A 85 -17.98 82.71 -4.17
N GLU A 86 -18.98 83.45 -3.70
CA GLU A 86 -20.03 84.08 -4.50
C GLU A 86 -19.44 85.18 -5.37
N ASN A 87 -18.53 86.00 -4.85
CA ASN A 87 -17.77 86.97 -5.64
C ASN A 87 -16.83 86.27 -6.63
N LEU A 88 -16.19 85.17 -6.25
CA LEU A 88 -15.38 84.34 -7.15
C LEU A 88 -16.26 83.68 -8.22
N GLN A 89 -17.49 83.33 -7.91
CA GLN A 89 -18.45 82.75 -8.84
C GLN A 89 -19.01 83.82 -9.79
N ALA A 90 -19.29 85.03 -9.29
CA ALA A 90 -19.68 86.17 -10.10
C ALA A 90 -18.53 86.60 -11.03
N THR A 91 -17.31 86.72 -10.51
CA THR A 91 -16.12 87.01 -11.33
C THR A 91 -15.79 85.87 -12.28
N ARG A 92 -16.02 84.61 -11.90
CA ARG A 92 -15.93 83.47 -12.84
C ARG A 92 -16.97 83.58 -13.94
N MET A 93 -18.21 83.96 -13.62
CA MET A 93 -19.27 84.12 -14.61
C MET A 93 -19.00 85.32 -15.53
N GLU A 94 -18.50 86.44 -15.00
CA GLU A 94 -17.98 87.57 -15.80
C GLU A 94 -16.76 87.18 -16.64
N LEU A 95 -15.85 86.37 -16.11
CA LEU A 95 -14.70 85.84 -16.86
C LEU A 95 -15.13 84.81 -17.89
N GLU A 96 -16.17 84.02 -17.65
CA GLU A 96 -16.76 83.07 -18.60
C GLU A 96 -17.52 83.82 -19.70
N ASP A 97 -18.24 84.89 -19.39
CA ASP A 97 -18.86 85.80 -20.37
C ASP A 97 -17.79 86.57 -21.15
N ALA A 98 -16.75 87.09 -20.48
CA ALA A 98 -15.61 87.74 -21.14
C ALA A 98 -14.78 86.73 -21.95
N LEU A 99 -14.67 85.47 -21.53
CA LEU A 99 -14.05 84.39 -22.29
C LEU A 99 -14.95 83.98 -23.45
N ALA A 100 -16.28 83.99 -23.31
CA ALA A 100 -17.22 83.76 -24.39
C ALA A 100 -17.20 84.90 -25.40
N ASP A 101 -17.06 86.14 -24.96
CA ASP A 101 -16.86 87.33 -25.80
C ASP A 101 -15.46 87.35 -26.43
N HIS A 102 -14.40 87.01 -25.72
CA HIS A 102 -13.05 86.88 -26.28
C HIS A 102 -12.93 85.68 -27.22
N CYS A 103 -13.58 84.56 -26.94
CA CYS A 103 -13.68 83.41 -27.84
C CYS A 103 -14.57 83.73 -29.05
N SER A 104 -15.61 84.54 -28.91
CA SER A 104 -16.42 85.01 -30.05
C SER A 104 -15.63 85.99 -30.92
N ILE A 105 -14.82 86.88 -30.33
CA ILE A 105 -13.88 87.78 -31.04
C ILE A 105 -12.77 86.97 -31.76
N VAL A 106 -12.20 85.96 -31.11
CA VAL A 106 -11.16 85.09 -31.71
C VAL A 106 -11.72 84.13 -32.79
N VAL A 107 -13.03 83.90 -32.81
CA VAL A 107 -13.74 83.11 -33.84
C VAL A 107 -14.33 84.00 -34.95
N SER A 108 -14.42 85.33 -34.79
CA SER A 108 -15.08 86.24 -35.74
C SER A 108 -14.21 87.37 -36.30
N GLU A 109 -12.90 87.19 -36.39
CA GLU A 109 -12.08 87.95 -37.36
C GLU A 109 -12.00 87.20 -38.70
N LYS A 110 -12.45 87.88 -39.76
CA LYS A 110 -12.52 87.40 -41.14
C LYS A 110 -11.14 87.03 -41.72
N PRO A 111 -11.11 86.12 -42.72
CA PRO A 111 -9.91 85.43 -43.18
C PRO A 111 -8.92 86.38 -43.87
N ILE A 112 -7.64 86.26 -43.52
CA ILE A 112 -6.55 86.61 -44.42
C ILE A 112 -6.12 85.29 -45.08
N GLU A 113 -6.08 85.32 -46.40
CA GLU A 113 -5.84 84.17 -47.28
C GLU A 113 -4.52 83.42 -46.92
N ASP A 114 -4.57 82.10 -47.12
CA ASP A 114 -3.45 81.15 -47.11
C ASP A 114 -2.88 80.64 -45.76
N SER A 115 -3.63 79.77 -45.08
CA SER A 115 -3.17 78.38 -44.77
C SER A 115 -4.11 77.70 -43.76
N GLU A 116 -4.20 76.38 -43.88
CA GLU A 116 -4.98 75.40 -43.13
C GLU A 116 -5.45 75.81 -41.70
N ASN A 117 -6.78 75.81 -41.53
CA ASN A 117 -7.53 76.14 -40.32
C ASN A 117 -7.18 75.27 -39.09
N GLU A 118 -6.36 75.78 -38.16
CA GLU A 118 -6.32 75.33 -36.75
C GLU A 118 -6.43 76.52 -35.78
N THR A 119 -7.39 76.49 -34.86
CA THR A 119 -7.56 77.52 -33.82
C THR A 119 -6.37 77.55 -32.85
N LEU A 120 -6.06 78.72 -32.26
CA LEU A 120 -4.99 78.88 -31.26
C LEU A 120 -5.07 77.86 -30.11
N MET A 121 -6.29 77.49 -29.69
CA MET A 121 -6.53 76.48 -28.67
C MET A 121 -6.08 75.07 -29.12
N LYS A 122 -6.31 74.68 -30.38
CA LYS A 122 -5.80 73.41 -30.92
C LYS A 122 -4.27 73.38 -30.95
N LYS A 123 -3.62 74.51 -31.28
CA LYS A 123 -2.15 74.64 -31.22
C LYS A 123 -1.62 74.48 -29.79
N LEU A 124 -2.27 75.08 -28.78
CA LEU A 124 -1.88 74.95 -27.37
C LEU A 124 -2.07 73.51 -26.84
N VAL A 125 -3.18 72.86 -27.17
CA VAL A 125 -3.40 71.44 -26.80
C VAL A 125 -2.36 70.54 -27.46
N LYS A 126 -2.01 70.79 -28.73
CA LYS A 126 -0.95 70.06 -29.43
C LYS A 126 0.42 70.28 -28.79
N LEU A 127 0.74 71.50 -28.36
CA LEU A 127 1.96 71.81 -27.61
C LEU A 127 1.99 71.13 -26.24
N GLN A 128 0.87 71.12 -25.50
CA GLN A 128 0.77 70.42 -24.21
C GLN A 128 0.96 68.91 -24.38
N GLN A 129 0.33 68.30 -25.39
CA GLN A 129 0.54 66.90 -25.73
C GLN A 129 1.99 66.61 -26.13
N GLN A 130 2.65 67.54 -26.84
CA GLN A 130 4.07 67.44 -27.14
C GLN A 130 4.94 67.53 -25.88
N VAL A 131 4.62 68.44 -24.95
CA VAL A 131 5.32 68.55 -23.64
C VAL A 131 5.14 67.27 -22.82
N ASP A 132 3.92 66.76 -22.67
CA ASP A 132 3.64 65.53 -21.93
C ASP A 132 4.35 64.32 -22.57
N SER A 133 4.38 64.25 -23.91
CA SER A 133 5.11 63.22 -24.66
C SER A 133 6.62 63.31 -24.43
N LEU A 134 7.18 64.52 -24.43
CA LEU A 134 8.60 64.77 -24.13
C LEU A 134 8.93 64.45 -22.67
N GLU A 135 8.06 64.75 -21.72
CA GLU A 135 8.23 64.43 -20.30
C GLU A 135 8.24 62.91 -20.07
N ARG A 136 7.31 62.16 -20.70
CA ARG A 136 7.31 60.69 -20.68
C ARG A 136 8.55 60.10 -21.32
N SER A 137 8.97 60.63 -22.48
CA SER A 137 10.19 60.19 -23.17
C SER A 137 11.44 60.44 -22.33
N LYS A 138 11.52 61.58 -21.63
CA LYS A 138 12.59 61.91 -20.69
C LYS A 138 12.60 60.95 -19.49
N GLN A 139 11.45 60.62 -18.91
CA GLN A 139 11.37 59.63 -17.83
C GLN A 139 11.79 58.24 -18.30
N TYR A 140 11.35 57.82 -19.49
CA TYR A 140 11.76 56.57 -20.11
C TYR A 140 13.28 56.49 -20.29
N LEU A 141 13.89 57.53 -20.87
CA LEU A 141 15.35 57.61 -21.04
C LEU A 141 16.10 57.61 -19.71
N LYS A 142 15.58 58.28 -18.67
CA LYS A 142 16.18 58.24 -17.32
C LYS A 142 16.24 56.82 -16.76
N VAL A 143 15.17 56.04 -16.93
CA VAL A 143 15.16 54.63 -16.48
C VAL A 143 16.23 53.82 -17.20
N LEU A 144 16.38 54.00 -18.51
CA LEU A 144 17.43 53.34 -19.29
C LEU A 144 18.84 53.71 -18.80
N VAL A 145 19.09 54.99 -18.54
CA VAL A 145 20.37 55.47 -18.02
C VAL A 145 20.67 54.87 -16.64
N VAL A 146 19.71 54.88 -15.72
CA VAL A 146 19.89 54.28 -14.39
C VAL A 146 20.16 52.77 -14.50
N ALA A 147 19.47 52.08 -15.40
CA ALA A 147 19.70 50.66 -15.63
C ALA A 147 21.12 50.37 -16.16
N ASP A 148 21.60 51.17 -17.11
CA ASP A 148 22.95 51.05 -17.66
C ASP A 148 24.04 51.41 -16.63
N GLU A 149 23.82 52.46 -15.83
CA GLU A 149 24.73 52.84 -14.73
C GLU A 149 24.85 51.73 -13.68
N LEU A 150 23.73 51.15 -13.25
CA LEU A 150 23.71 50.03 -12.29
C LEU A 150 24.41 48.80 -12.88
N SER A 151 24.14 48.47 -14.15
CA SER A 151 24.78 47.36 -14.86
C SER A 151 26.29 47.56 -14.96
N THR A 152 26.74 48.74 -15.38
CA THR A 152 28.17 49.08 -15.50
C THR A 152 28.88 49.04 -14.14
N LYS A 153 28.23 49.57 -13.10
CA LYS A 153 28.76 49.56 -11.73
C LYS A 153 28.90 48.13 -11.19
N ALA A 154 27.92 47.26 -11.43
CA ALA A 154 27.99 45.84 -11.07
C ALA A 154 29.15 45.13 -11.78
N LYS A 155 29.32 45.37 -13.09
CA LYS A 155 30.41 44.81 -13.91
C LYS A 155 31.80 45.27 -13.48
N GLN A 156 31.96 46.49 -12.95
CA GLN A 156 33.24 46.97 -12.42
C GLN A 156 33.53 46.41 -11.02
N LEU A 157 32.49 46.24 -10.19
CA LEU A 157 32.65 45.79 -8.82
C LEU A 157 32.91 44.28 -8.71
N ILE A 158 32.43 43.46 -9.65
CA ILE A 158 32.59 42.00 -9.62
C ILE A 158 34.06 41.57 -9.60
N GLU A 159 34.95 42.34 -10.24
CA GLU A 159 36.40 42.06 -10.30
C GLU A 159 37.11 42.34 -8.97
N LYS A 160 36.60 43.29 -8.18
CA LYS A 160 37.21 43.73 -6.92
C LYS A 160 36.58 43.06 -5.70
N SER A 161 35.26 42.93 -5.67
CA SER A 161 34.50 42.36 -4.56
C SER A 161 33.11 41.88 -5.02
N PRO A 162 32.91 40.56 -5.19
CA PRO A 162 31.63 40.01 -5.64
C PRO A 162 30.45 40.36 -4.73
N GLN A 163 30.68 40.44 -3.41
CA GLN A 163 29.66 40.90 -2.45
C GLN A 163 29.19 42.33 -2.74
N LYS A 164 30.12 43.23 -3.08
CA LYS A 164 29.76 44.63 -3.40
C LYS A 164 29.07 44.76 -4.75
N SER A 165 29.33 43.86 -5.70
CA SER A 165 28.60 43.84 -6.98
C SER A 165 27.16 43.35 -6.89
N LEU A 166 26.80 42.62 -5.82
CA LEU A 166 25.41 42.21 -5.61
C LEU A 166 24.49 43.40 -5.32
N VAL A 167 24.99 44.47 -4.70
CA VAL A 167 24.19 45.67 -4.38
C VAL A 167 23.63 46.38 -5.62
N PRO A 168 24.42 46.77 -6.63
CA PRO A 168 23.88 47.35 -7.85
C PRO A 168 23.04 46.35 -8.67
N TYR A 169 23.32 45.05 -8.58
CA TYR A 169 22.50 44.01 -9.21
C TYR A 169 21.10 43.93 -8.58
N THR A 170 20.99 43.90 -7.25
CA THR A 170 19.70 43.87 -6.55
C THR A 170 18.91 45.16 -6.77
N GLN A 171 19.58 46.31 -6.84
CA GLN A 171 18.95 47.58 -7.21
C GLN A 171 18.34 47.54 -8.62
N LEU A 172 19.06 46.97 -9.59
CA LEU A 172 18.56 46.82 -10.96
C LEU A 172 17.37 45.85 -11.03
N ALA A 173 17.45 44.72 -10.34
CA ALA A 173 16.37 43.74 -10.26
C ALA A 173 15.11 44.32 -9.59
N HIS A 174 15.27 45.09 -8.51
CA HIS A 174 14.17 45.77 -7.84
C HIS A 174 13.53 46.85 -8.74
N LEU A 175 14.35 47.61 -9.47
CA LEU A 175 13.86 48.59 -10.45
C LEU A 175 13.05 47.92 -11.58
N ALA A 176 13.54 46.80 -12.13
CA ALA A 176 12.81 46.02 -13.13
C ALA A 176 11.48 45.51 -12.58
N ARG A 177 11.46 44.98 -11.35
CA ARG A 177 10.26 44.49 -10.68
C ARG A 177 9.23 45.60 -10.41
N ASN A 178 9.67 46.76 -9.92
CA ASN A 178 8.78 47.91 -9.66
C ASN A 178 8.14 48.45 -10.95
N ILE A 179 8.89 48.44 -12.05
CA ILE A 179 8.34 48.85 -13.35
C ILE A 179 7.36 47.81 -13.87
N LYS A 180 7.63 46.52 -13.67
CA LYS A 180 6.72 45.43 -14.02
C LYS A 180 5.43 45.40 -13.20
N SER A 181 5.47 45.75 -11.91
CA SER A 181 4.26 45.85 -11.09
C SER A 181 3.38 47.00 -11.56
N ASN A 182 4.00 48.14 -11.89
CA ASN A 182 3.29 49.36 -12.30
C ASN A 182 2.90 49.35 -13.79
N SER A 183 3.50 48.47 -14.61
CA SER A 183 3.19 48.35 -16.05
C SER A 183 1.86 47.68 -16.35
N LYS A 184 1.35 46.85 -15.43
CA LYS A 184 0.05 46.17 -15.56
C LYS A 184 -1.13 47.14 -15.68
N GLU A 185 -0.95 48.39 -15.27
CA GLU A 185 -1.98 49.44 -15.28
C GLU A 185 -1.84 50.43 -16.46
N ALA A 186 -0.71 50.43 -17.20
CA ALA A 186 -0.31 51.56 -18.06
C ALA A 186 -0.22 51.29 -19.60
N GLY A 187 -0.52 50.07 -20.09
CA GLY A 187 -0.61 49.76 -21.53
C GLY A 187 0.73 49.48 -22.26
N HIS A 188 0.68 49.40 -23.61
CA HIS A 188 1.72 48.79 -24.48
C HIS A 188 3.13 49.43 -24.43
N ALA A 189 3.28 50.72 -24.10
CA ALA A 189 4.60 51.39 -24.10
C ALA A 189 5.53 50.91 -22.96
N VAL A 190 4.96 50.37 -21.88
CA VAL A 190 5.73 49.88 -20.72
C VAL A 190 6.20 48.43 -20.91
N SER A 191 5.63 47.68 -21.86
CA SER A 191 6.03 46.28 -22.10
C SER A 191 7.43 46.14 -22.72
N HIS A 192 7.81 47.06 -23.60
CA HIS A 192 9.16 47.07 -24.18
C HIS A 192 10.23 47.45 -23.15
N LEU A 193 9.91 48.39 -22.25
CA LEU A 193 10.81 48.77 -21.15
C LEU A 193 10.97 47.64 -20.14
N ASP A 194 9.87 46.97 -19.77
CA ASP A 194 9.90 45.77 -18.91
C ASP A 194 10.75 44.66 -19.52
N THR A 195 10.52 44.36 -20.81
CA THR A 195 11.32 43.36 -21.54
C THR A 195 12.80 43.73 -21.57
N TYR A 196 13.14 44.99 -21.86
CA TYR A 196 14.53 45.47 -21.88
C TYR A 196 15.18 45.37 -20.49
N LEU A 197 14.51 45.82 -19.44
CA LEU A 197 15.04 45.78 -18.08
C LEU A 197 15.25 44.36 -17.59
N GLN A 198 14.32 43.45 -17.90
CA GLN A 198 14.50 42.03 -17.60
C GLN A 198 15.70 41.45 -18.37
N GLN A 199 15.84 41.77 -19.66
CA GLN A 199 17.03 41.39 -20.44
C GLN A 199 18.31 41.97 -19.85
N CYS A 200 18.32 43.21 -19.36
CA CYS A 200 19.48 43.79 -18.68
C CYS A 200 19.83 43.04 -17.38
N VAL A 201 18.84 42.66 -16.58
CA VAL A 201 19.05 41.86 -15.36
C VAL A 201 19.63 40.48 -15.71
N ASP A 202 19.03 39.80 -16.69
CA ASP A 202 19.42 38.44 -17.10
C ASP A 202 20.83 38.44 -17.73
N THR A 203 21.13 39.40 -18.60
CA THR A 203 22.47 39.55 -19.22
C THR A 203 23.53 39.91 -18.19
N LEU A 204 23.23 40.79 -17.24
CA LEU A 204 24.15 41.13 -16.16
C LEU A 204 24.44 39.92 -15.26
N TRP A 205 23.40 39.17 -14.90
CA TRP A 205 23.56 37.94 -14.14
C TRP A 205 24.46 36.92 -14.86
N GLU A 206 24.19 36.67 -16.14
CA GLU A 206 24.97 35.70 -16.92
C GLU A 206 26.42 36.16 -17.09
N ASP A 207 26.66 37.47 -17.28
CA ASP A 207 28.01 38.06 -17.29
C ASP A 207 28.75 37.85 -15.96
N MET A 208 28.09 38.13 -14.82
CA MET A 208 28.66 37.94 -13.47
C MET A 208 28.98 36.46 -13.23
N LYS A 209 28.03 35.57 -13.56
CA LYS A 209 28.18 34.12 -13.48
C LYS A 209 29.35 33.62 -14.33
N ASN A 210 29.48 34.08 -15.57
CA ASN A 210 30.56 33.68 -16.48
C ASN A 210 31.93 34.11 -15.95
N ARG A 211 32.05 35.33 -15.40
CA ARG A 211 33.30 35.83 -14.81
C ARG A 211 33.71 35.03 -13.58
N LEU A 212 32.79 34.77 -12.64
CA LEU A 212 33.07 33.96 -11.46
C LEU A 212 33.35 32.49 -11.83
N THR A 213 32.63 31.94 -12.80
CA THR A 213 32.88 30.57 -13.32
C THR A 213 34.28 30.45 -13.88
N LYS A 214 34.76 31.44 -14.67
CA LYS A 214 36.13 31.46 -15.19
C LYS A 214 37.16 31.47 -14.07
N LYS A 215 36.97 32.31 -13.05
CA LYS A 215 37.84 32.37 -11.87
C LYS A 215 37.85 31.04 -11.10
N PHE A 216 36.69 30.42 -10.91
CA PHE A 216 36.58 29.14 -10.22
C PHE A 216 37.24 28.01 -11.01
N LYS A 217 37.07 27.95 -12.34
CA LYS A 217 37.77 26.97 -13.21
C LYS A 217 39.30 27.06 -13.08
N GLN A 218 39.87 28.27 -13.00
CA GLN A 218 41.31 28.45 -12.74
C GLN A 218 41.75 27.85 -11.39
N THR A 219 40.91 27.93 -10.36
CA THR A 219 41.20 27.27 -9.07
C THR A 219 41.12 25.75 -9.18
N LEU A 220 40.15 25.21 -9.93
CA LEU A 220 40.02 23.77 -10.19
C LEU A 220 41.23 23.22 -10.96
N ASP A 221 41.72 23.96 -11.96
CA ASP A 221 42.94 23.61 -12.71
C ASP A 221 44.16 23.53 -11.78
N ALA A 222 44.29 24.46 -10.82
CA ALA A 222 45.37 24.44 -9.83
C ALA A 222 45.35 23.21 -8.89
N PHE A 223 44.17 22.58 -8.75
CA PHE A 223 43.94 21.32 -8.04
C PHE A 223 44.06 20.07 -8.91
N ASN A 224 44.32 20.21 -10.22
CA ASN A 224 44.24 19.12 -11.20
C ASN A 224 42.87 18.41 -11.20
N TRP A 225 41.81 19.15 -10.88
CA TRP A 225 40.44 18.64 -10.97
C TRP A 225 40.12 18.30 -12.43
N PRO A 226 39.45 17.17 -12.74
CA PRO A 226 38.65 16.32 -11.86
C PRO A 226 39.38 15.07 -11.34
N THR A 227 40.69 15.13 -11.12
CA THR A 227 41.40 14.02 -10.48
C THR A 227 41.04 13.98 -8.99
N PRO A 228 40.66 12.83 -8.41
CA PRO A 228 40.31 12.74 -7.00
C PRO A 228 41.43 13.21 -6.07
N ILE A 229 41.08 14.11 -5.14
CA ILE A 229 42.01 14.63 -4.14
C ILE A 229 42.08 13.64 -2.98
N LYS A 230 43.24 13.01 -2.78
CA LYS A 230 43.47 12.04 -1.70
C LYS A 230 43.76 12.74 -0.38
N VAL A 231 43.22 12.20 0.72
CA VAL A 231 43.49 12.61 2.10
C VAL A 231 44.55 11.67 2.70
N PRO A 232 45.55 12.16 3.46
CA PRO A 232 45.78 13.54 3.91
C PRO A 232 46.24 14.49 2.79
N TYR A 233 45.84 15.76 2.89
CA TYR A 233 46.16 16.77 1.88
C TYR A 233 47.68 17.06 1.84
N PRO A 234 48.27 17.29 0.65
CA PRO A 234 49.65 17.75 0.54
C PRO A 234 49.90 19.08 1.30
N PRO A 235 51.11 19.32 1.83
CA PRO A 235 51.42 20.51 2.62
C PRO A 235 51.30 21.85 1.87
N ASN A 236 51.42 21.85 0.53
CA ASN A 236 51.26 23.05 -0.31
C ASN A 236 49.79 23.32 -0.71
N THR A 237 48.83 22.64 -0.10
CA THR A 237 47.41 22.71 -0.48
C THR A 237 46.66 23.82 0.24
N THR A 238 47.17 24.38 1.33
CA THR A 238 46.48 25.40 2.15
C THR A 238 46.14 26.68 1.37
N ASP A 239 47.11 27.22 0.61
CA ASP A 239 46.89 28.44 -0.18
C ASP A 239 45.99 28.21 -1.40
N LYS A 240 46.13 27.04 -2.03
CA LYS A 240 45.23 26.62 -3.13
C LYS A 240 43.80 26.47 -2.61
N PHE A 241 43.65 25.87 -1.43
CA PHE A 241 42.35 25.64 -0.81
C PHE A 241 41.67 26.93 -0.37
N SER A 242 42.41 27.91 0.15
CA SER A 242 41.85 29.22 0.49
C SER A 242 41.31 29.95 -0.75
N ALA A 243 42.03 29.90 -1.87
CA ALA A 243 41.58 30.44 -3.15
C ALA A 243 40.33 29.72 -3.70
N PHE A 244 40.32 28.39 -3.64
CA PHE A 244 39.15 27.57 -4.01
C PHE A 244 37.94 27.87 -3.13
N ARG A 245 38.11 27.86 -1.80
CA ARG A 245 37.05 28.19 -0.84
C ARG A 245 36.45 29.55 -1.13
N LYS A 246 37.29 30.56 -1.35
CA LYS A 246 36.84 31.91 -1.72
C LYS A 246 36.03 31.91 -3.02
N ALA A 247 36.53 31.31 -4.09
CA ALA A 247 35.82 31.27 -5.38
C ALA A 247 34.50 30.46 -5.31
N PHE A 248 34.48 29.36 -4.54
CA PHE A 248 33.28 28.57 -4.28
C PHE A 248 32.22 29.40 -3.53
N THR A 249 32.61 30.06 -2.44
CA THR A 249 31.71 30.93 -1.67
C THR A 249 31.21 32.11 -2.50
N GLU A 250 32.04 32.72 -3.36
CA GLU A 250 31.62 33.80 -4.27
C GLU A 250 30.53 33.33 -5.24
N LEU A 251 30.61 32.10 -5.77
CA LEU A 251 29.56 31.51 -6.61
C LEU A 251 28.27 31.21 -5.83
N LEU A 252 28.39 30.72 -4.59
CA LEU A 252 27.23 30.52 -3.70
C LEU A 252 26.55 31.84 -3.34
N LEU A 253 27.32 32.91 -3.11
CA LEU A 253 26.81 34.24 -2.83
C LEU A 253 26.07 34.81 -4.04
N LEU A 254 26.56 34.57 -5.25
CA LEU A 254 25.84 34.91 -6.46
C LEU A 254 24.50 34.16 -6.50
N GLN A 255 24.52 32.85 -6.29
CA GLN A 255 23.33 31.98 -6.34
C GLN A 255 22.26 32.26 -5.27
N ARG A 256 22.56 33.00 -4.19
CA ARG A 256 21.53 33.37 -3.21
C ARG A 256 20.34 33.99 -3.95
N PRO A 257 19.13 33.44 -3.82
CA PRO A 257 17.96 34.00 -4.48
C PRO A 257 17.85 35.48 -4.12
N ALA A 258 17.58 36.33 -5.11
CA ALA A 258 17.29 37.73 -4.86
C ALA A 258 16.01 37.91 -4.00
N ASP A 259 15.23 36.86 -3.76
CA ASP A 259 14.02 36.86 -2.94
C ASP A 259 13.89 35.53 -2.16
N VAL A 260 14.18 35.55 -0.87
CA VAL A 260 13.76 34.50 0.09
C VAL A 260 12.45 34.92 0.80
N GLU A 261 11.85 36.05 0.42
CA GLU A 261 10.60 36.54 1.04
C GLU A 261 9.31 36.08 0.32
N GLU A 262 9.37 35.47 -0.88
CA GLU A 262 8.16 35.13 -1.68
C GLU A 262 7.86 33.63 -1.85
N VAL A 263 8.09 32.79 -0.84
CA VAL A 263 7.38 31.50 -0.71
C VAL A 263 6.34 31.52 0.43
N SER A 264 6.29 32.60 1.21
CA SER A 264 5.27 32.80 2.25
C SER A 264 4.05 33.57 1.71
N LYS A 265 3.33 32.98 0.75
CA LYS A 265 1.89 33.22 0.63
C LYS A 265 1.19 31.89 0.93
N PRO A 266 0.68 31.67 2.15
CA PRO A 266 -0.21 30.56 2.42
C PRO A 266 -1.52 30.85 1.68
N LEU A 267 -1.63 30.41 0.43
CA LEU A 267 -2.93 30.16 -0.15
C LEU A 267 -3.49 28.95 0.57
N GLU A 268 -4.51 29.21 1.39
CA GLU A 268 -5.28 28.22 2.11
C GLU A 268 -5.69 27.07 1.18
N SER A 269 -4.95 25.98 1.26
CA SER A 269 -5.47 24.66 0.98
C SER A 269 -4.93 23.73 2.05
N LYS A 270 -5.78 23.44 3.03
CA LYS A 270 -5.54 22.39 4.01
C LYS A 270 -5.46 21.07 3.25
N ASN A 271 -4.26 20.55 3.08
CA ASN A 271 -3.96 19.12 3.14
C ASN A 271 -2.45 18.96 3.36
N SER A 272 -2.11 18.54 4.57
CA SER A 272 -0.78 18.25 5.06
C SER A 272 -0.07 17.18 4.23
N LYS A 273 0.91 17.61 3.44
CA LYS A 273 2.24 16.98 3.32
C LYS A 273 3.24 18.12 3.33
N GLU A 274 4.24 18.03 4.21
CA GLU A 274 5.31 19.02 4.31
C GLU A 274 5.87 19.34 2.91
N ASP A 275 5.96 20.64 2.61
CA ASP A 275 6.32 21.15 1.29
C ASP A 275 7.73 20.64 0.88
N ASN A 276 7.77 19.67 -0.04
CA ASN A 276 8.98 19.33 -0.82
C ASN A 276 9.39 20.55 -1.67
N VAL A 277 10.11 21.50 -1.08
CA VAL A 277 10.63 22.67 -1.78
C VAL A 277 11.78 22.22 -2.69
N LEU A 278 11.52 22.18 -4.00
CA LEU A 278 12.53 21.86 -5.02
C LEU A 278 13.69 22.87 -4.97
N LEU A 279 14.81 22.46 -4.39
CA LEU A 279 16.01 23.27 -4.26
C LEU A 279 16.81 23.32 -5.58
N PRO A 280 17.25 24.52 -6.03
CA PRO A 280 18.01 24.65 -7.28
C PRO A 280 19.45 24.13 -7.15
N PRO A 281 20.05 23.56 -8.22
CA PRO A 281 21.41 23.04 -8.14
C PRO A 281 22.49 24.05 -7.88
N LEU A 282 23.42 23.70 -6.97
CA LEU A 282 24.54 24.55 -6.60
C LEU A 282 25.43 24.79 -7.83
N LEU A 283 25.49 26.04 -8.28
CA LEU A 283 26.31 26.51 -9.38
C LEU A 283 27.77 26.03 -9.27
N PRO A 284 28.48 26.18 -8.13
CA PRO A 284 29.84 25.65 -8.04
C PRO A 284 29.90 24.13 -8.20
N MET A 285 28.88 23.39 -7.75
CA MET A 285 28.83 21.94 -7.93
C MET A 285 28.61 21.54 -9.39
N GLN A 286 27.73 22.24 -10.10
CA GLN A 286 27.52 22.04 -11.54
C GLN A 286 28.83 22.19 -12.32
N ILE A 287 29.62 23.23 -11.98
CA ILE A 287 30.92 23.50 -12.62
C ILE A 287 31.94 22.40 -12.29
N MET A 288 31.97 21.92 -11.04
CA MET A 288 32.84 20.81 -10.64
C MET A 288 32.51 19.51 -11.38
N VAL A 289 31.23 19.23 -11.61
CA VAL A 289 30.79 17.98 -12.24
C VAL A 289 30.89 18.03 -13.78
N GLU A 290 30.89 19.21 -14.39
CA GLU A 290 31.00 19.42 -15.85
C GLU A 290 32.12 18.59 -16.54
N PRO A 291 33.40 18.64 -16.12
CA PRO A 291 34.45 17.84 -16.75
C PRO A 291 34.26 16.33 -16.59
N LEU A 292 33.64 15.87 -15.49
CA LEU A 292 33.28 14.47 -15.29
C LEU A 292 32.17 14.04 -16.25
N ILE A 293 31.17 14.89 -16.47
CA ILE A 293 30.11 14.67 -17.46
C ILE A 293 30.71 14.61 -18.87
N VAL A 294 31.64 15.49 -19.22
CA VAL A 294 32.31 15.46 -20.53
C VAL A 294 33.05 14.13 -20.71
N ARG A 295 33.78 13.66 -19.69
CA ARG A 295 34.47 12.36 -19.73
C ARG A 295 33.48 11.20 -19.84
N PHE A 296 32.38 11.23 -19.09
CA PHE A 296 31.29 10.25 -19.20
C PHE A 296 30.75 10.20 -20.63
N ARG A 297 30.41 11.35 -21.21
CA ARG A 297 29.91 11.47 -22.60
C ARG A 297 30.92 10.95 -23.62
N TYR A 298 32.19 11.23 -23.41
CA TYR A 298 33.23 10.72 -24.28
C TYR A 298 33.27 9.18 -24.30
N HIS A 299 33.16 8.51 -23.15
CA HIS A 299 33.20 7.06 -23.09
C HIS A 299 31.86 6.40 -23.46
N PHE A 300 30.73 7.05 -23.14
CA PHE A 300 29.42 6.41 -23.16
C PHE A 300 28.39 7.08 -24.09
N ASP A 301 28.68 8.19 -24.75
CA ASP A 301 27.80 8.77 -25.78
C ASP A 301 28.47 8.85 -27.17
N SER A 302 29.74 8.46 -27.28
CA SER A 302 30.50 8.54 -28.53
C SER A 302 30.59 7.19 -29.25
N LYS A 303 31.36 7.13 -30.35
CA LYS A 303 31.66 5.91 -31.11
C LYS A 303 32.75 5.03 -30.46
N ARG A 304 33.07 5.25 -29.18
CA ARG A 304 34.05 4.47 -28.44
C ARG A 304 33.53 3.04 -28.18
N PRO A 305 34.41 2.03 -28.10
CA PRO A 305 34.01 0.65 -27.81
C PRO A 305 33.39 0.47 -26.41
N THR A 306 33.59 1.46 -25.53
CA THR A 306 32.96 1.52 -24.20
C THR A 306 31.48 1.90 -24.24
N ASN A 307 30.98 2.46 -25.35
CA ASN A 307 29.56 2.78 -25.50
C ASN A 307 28.80 1.57 -26.06
N ARG A 308 28.51 0.62 -25.18
CA ARG A 308 27.76 -0.60 -25.48
C ARG A 308 26.36 -0.54 -24.89
N ILE A 309 25.35 -0.77 -25.71
CA ILE A 309 23.94 -0.79 -25.27
C ILE A 309 23.62 -2.03 -24.44
N ASP A 310 24.33 -3.14 -24.69
CA ASP A 310 24.18 -4.41 -24.00
C ASP A 310 24.99 -4.51 -22.68
N LYS A 311 25.80 -3.49 -22.38
CA LYS A 311 26.63 -3.40 -21.17
C LYS A 311 26.35 -2.14 -20.35
N PRO A 312 25.10 -1.93 -19.89
CA PRO A 312 24.75 -0.77 -19.11
C PRO A 312 25.49 -0.69 -17.76
N GLU A 313 25.87 -1.84 -17.18
CA GLU A 313 26.63 -1.93 -15.94
C GLU A 313 27.95 -1.13 -15.96
N TRP A 314 28.54 -0.90 -17.14
CA TRP A 314 29.82 -0.19 -17.27
C TRP A 314 29.72 1.29 -16.89
N TYR A 315 28.68 1.98 -17.35
CA TYR A 315 28.54 3.41 -17.04
C TYR A 315 28.01 3.62 -15.62
N PHE A 316 27.19 2.71 -15.10
CA PHE A 316 26.80 2.70 -13.69
C PHE A 316 27.99 2.50 -12.77
N SER A 317 28.83 1.48 -13.03
CA SER A 317 30.05 1.22 -12.27
C SER A 317 31.02 2.39 -12.31
N HIS A 318 31.15 3.05 -13.46
CA HIS A 318 31.96 4.25 -13.59
C HIS A 318 31.46 5.39 -12.69
N VAL A 319 30.14 5.62 -12.65
CA VAL A 319 29.53 6.65 -11.80
C VAL A 319 29.70 6.33 -10.32
N ILE A 320 29.42 5.09 -9.89
CA ILE A 320 29.62 4.66 -8.49
C ILE A 320 31.08 4.82 -8.07
N THR A 321 32.03 4.42 -8.92
CA THR A 321 33.46 4.59 -8.66
C THR A 321 33.82 6.08 -8.54
N THR A 322 33.32 6.91 -9.46
CA THR A 322 33.54 8.36 -9.42
C THR A 322 33.03 8.98 -8.13
N ILE A 323 31.82 8.60 -7.67
CA ILE A 323 31.25 9.07 -6.41
C ILE A 323 32.13 8.64 -5.23
N ARG A 324 32.54 7.37 -5.20
CA ARG A 324 33.39 6.82 -4.13
C ARG A 324 34.71 7.55 -4.01
N GLU A 325 35.40 7.77 -5.14
CA GLU A 325 36.71 8.41 -5.16
C GLU A 325 36.67 9.89 -4.73
N HIS A 326 35.60 10.61 -5.06
CA HIS A 326 35.46 12.03 -4.72
C HIS A 326 34.80 12.27 -3.36
N SER A 327 34.14 11.26 -2.77
CA SER A 327 33.39 11.39 -1.52
C SER A 327 34.20 12.01 -0.37
N PRO A 328 35.46 11.60 -0.08
CA PRO A 328 36.21 12.15 1.06
C PRO A 328 36.41 13.67 1.00
N PHE A 329 36.69 14.19 -0.19
CA PHE A 329 36.86 15.63 -0.40
C PHE A 329 35.52 16.38 -0.28
N LEU A 330 34.44 15.79 -0.81
CA LEU A 330 33.10 16.37 -0.80
C LEU A 330 32.52 16.45 0.61
N THR A 331 32.59 15.36 1.38
CA THR A 331 32.02 15.30 2.73
C THR A 331 32.84 16.04 3.78
N GLY A 332 34.13 16.31 3.51
CA GLY A 332 34.99 17.06 4.40
C GLY A 332 35.11 18.53 3.98
N ALA A 333 35.94 18.77 2.97
CA ALA A 333 36.39 20.13 2.64
C ALA A 333 35.29 20.96 1.96
N VAL A 334 34.50 20.37 1.07
CA VAL A 334 33.42 21.09 0.37
C VAL A 334 32.21 21.28 1.29
N GLN A 335 31.84 20.28 2.09
CA GLN A 335 30.73 20.40 3.04
C GLN A 335 30.94 21.57 4.01
N ALA A 336 32.15 21.73 4.57
CA ALA A 336 32.46 22.88 5.44
C ALA A 336 32.19 24.23 4.76
N ILE A 337 32.48 24.36 3.45
CA ILE A 337 32.21 25.60 2.70
C ILE A 337 30.71 25.85 2.53
N VAL A 338 29.94 24.78 2.28
CA VAL A 338 28.48 24.84 2.13
C VAL A 338 27.82 25.23 3.46
N ASP A 339 28.27 24.64 4.56
CA ASP A 339 27.79 24.93 5.91
C ASP A 339 28.09 26.39 6.30
N ASP A 340 29.35 26.83 6.11
CA ASP A 340 29.78 28.21 6.40
C ASP A 340 29.01 29.27 5.57
N ALA A 341 28.52 28.90 4.40
CA ALA A 341 27.77 29.79 3.51
C ALA A 341 26.28 29.89 3.87
N GLY A 342 25.79 29.08 4.83
CA GLY A 342 24.40 29.04 5.28
C GLY A 342 23.47 28.18 4.42
N PHE A 343 24.00 27.17 3.71
CA PHE A 343 23.22 26.28 2.86
C PHE A 343 22.91 24.95 3.58
N GLU A 344 22.32 25.03 4.78
CA GLU A 344 22.14 23.89 5.71
C GLU A 344 21.37 22.70 5.12
N LYS A 345 20.45 22.95 4.17
CA LYS A 345 19.68 21.88 3.48
C LYS A 345 20.47 21.14 2.40
N TYR A 346 21.69 21.57 2.08
CA TYR A 346 22.52 20.95 1.03
C TYR A 346 23.63 20.11 1.62
N HIS A 347 23.65 18.83 1.24
CA HIS A 347 24.80 17.97 1.42
C HIS A 347 25.64 17.95 0.15
N ALA A 348 26.91 18.35 0.24
CA ALA A 348 27.82 18.49 -0.90
C ALA A 348 27.96 17.19 -1.70
N LYS A 349 28.02 16.04 -1.02
CA LYS A 349 28.06 14.71 -1.66
C LYS A 349 26.77 14.44 -2.46
N ASN A 350 25.60 14.69 -1.86
CA ASN A 350 24.33 14.45 -2.53
C ASN A 350 24.13 15.41 -3.70
N GLU A 351 24.53 16.67 -3.55
CA GLU A 351 24.50 17.65 -4.63
C GLU A 351 25.40 17.24 -5.80
N PHE A 352 26.60 16.75 -5.51
CA PHE A 352 27.51 16.20 -6.51
C PHE A 352 26.89 15.01 -7.25
N ILE A 353 26.30 14.06 -6.52
CA ILE A 353 25.60 12.91 -7.09
C ILE A 353 24.46 13.39 -7.98
N ARG A 354 23.60 14.30 -7.50
CA ARG A 354 22.47 14.85 -8.25
C ARG A 354 22.90 15.47 -9.58
N CYS A 355 23.96 16.27 -9.58
CA CYS A 355 24.53 16.84 -10.82
C CYS A 355 25.07 15.75 -11.75
N LEU A 356 25.72 14.70 -11.22
CA LEU A 356 26.29 13.61 -12.03
C LEU A 356 25.19 12.72 -12.65
N LEU A 357 24.10 12.50 -11.92
CA LEU A 357 22.94 11.71 -12.38
C LEU A 357 22.27 12.32 -13.63
N VAL A 358 22.40 13.63 -13.87
CA VAL A 358 21.92 14.27 -15.11
C VAL A 358 22.50 13.58 -16.35
N ALA A 359 23.77 13.16 -16.32
CA ALA A 359 24.40 12.45 -17.42
C ALA A 359 23.83 11.04 -17.61
N VAL A 360 23.56 10.33 -16.51
CA VAL A 360 22.97 8.98 -16.50
C VAL A 360 21.55 9.02 -17.04
N THR A 361 20.69 9.86 -16.47
CA THR A 361 19.29 10.04 -16.86
C THR A 361 19.16 10.46 -18.33
N ARG A 362 20.06 11.33 -18.82
CA ARG A 362 20.10 11.69 -20.25
C ARG A 362 20.52 10.50 -21.13
N LYS A 363 21.55 9.75 -20.75
CA LYS A 363 21.99 8.56 -21.51
C LYS A 363 20.87 7.52 -21.59
N LEU A 364 20.21 7.24 -20.46
CA LEU A 364 19.07 6.33 -20.40
C LEU A 364 17.96 6.80 -21.33
N ASN A 365 17.51 8.06 -21.21
CA ASN A 365 16.45 8.62 -22.07
C ASN A 365 16.76 8.49 -23.57
N ASN A 366 18.01 8.74 -23.96
CA ASN A 366 18.43 8.63 -25.36
C ASN A 366 18.53 7.17 -25.84
N SER A 367 18.76 6.23 -24.91
CA SER A 367 18.91 4.81 -25.23
C SER A 367 17.56 4.08 -25.32
N VAL A 368 16.55 4.51 -24.55
CA VAL A 368 15.23 3.82 -24.50
C VAL A 368 14.61 3.56 -25.87
N PRO A 369 14.54 4.53 -26.81
CA PRO A 369 13.97 4.27 -28.14
C PRO A 369 14.63 3.10 -28.88
N THR A 370 15.95 2.90 -28.71
CA THR A 370 16.66 1.76 -29.29
C THR A 370 16.46 0.49 -28.47
N LEU A 371 16.45 0.59 -27.14
CA LEU A 371 16.22 -0.53 -26.24
C LEU A 371 14.86 -1.21 -26.48
N LEU A 372 13.82 -0.44 -26.82
CA LEU A 372 12.49 -0.97 -27.12
C LEU A 372 12.48 -2.00 -28.27
N ASN A 373 13.48 -1.98 -29.16
CA ASN A 373 13.62 -2.95 -30.24
C ASN A 373 14.28 -4.28 -29.80
N SER A 374 14.78 -4.36 -28.57
CA SER A 374 15.53 -5.51 -28.05
C SER A 374 15.10 -5.84 -26.62
N PRO A 375 14.05 -6.67 -26.46
CA PRO A 375 13.44 -6.98 -25.15
C PRO A 375 14.44 -7.44 -24.08
N GLN A 376 15.40 -8.31 -24.44
CA GLN A 376 16.41 -8.84 -23.51
C GLN A 376 17.32 -7.74 -22.97
N ILE A 377 17.84 -6.88 -23.86
CA ILE A 377 18.73 -5.77 -23.48
C ILE A 377 17.94 -4.72 -22.69
N PHE A 378 16.67 -4.50 -23.04
CA PHE A 378 15.80 -3.58 -22.33
C PHE A 378 15.57 -4.02 -20.88
N SER A 379 15.13 -5.26 -20.66
CA SER A 379 14.94 -5.84 -19.32
C SER A 379 16.24 -5.80 -18.51
N HIS A 380 17.37 -6.20 -19.12
CA HIS A 380 18.70 -6.12 -18.49
C HIS A 380 19.05 -4.70 -18.06
N THR A 381 18.83 -3.70 -18.94
CA THR A 381 19.13 -2.30 -18.62
C THR A 381 18.28 -1.77 -17.48
N VAL A 382 16.99 -2.10 -17.43
CA VAL A 382 16.13 -1.70 -16.32
C VAL A 382 16.58 -2.36 -15.02
N PHE A 383 16.93 -3.65 -15.05
CA PHE A 383 17.46 -4.36 -13.89
C PHE A 383 18.75 -3.72 -13.37
N GLU A 384 19.73 -3.45 -14.23
CA GLU A 384 20.97 -2.76 -13.85
C GLU A 384 20.72 -1.34 -13.32
N THR A 385 19.69 -0.66 -13.82
CA THR A 385 19.28 0.66 -13.28
C THR A 385 18.73 0.53 -11.87
N LEU A 386 17.88 -0.47 -11.60
CA LEU A 386 17.35 -0.74 -10.27
C LEU A 386 18.46 -1.05 -9.26
N GLN A 387 19.44 -1.87 -9.66
CA GLN A 387 20.62 -2.20 -8.83
C GLN A 387 21.50 -0.97 -8.57
N PHE A 388 21.69 -0.12 -9.58
CA PHE A 388 22.39 1.16 -9.42
C PHE A 388 21.68 2.10 -8.44
N ASP A 389 20.34 2.23 -8.57
CA ASP A 389 19.53 3.05 -7.67
C ASP A 389 19.58 2.52 -6.24
N GLN A 390 19.50 1.20 -6.05
CA GLN A 390 19.62 0.55 -4.74
C GLN A 390 21.00 0.81 -4.12
N THR A 391 22.07 0.70 -4.90
CA THR A 391 23.44 1.01 -4.43
C THR A 391 23.55 2.45 -3.95
N LEU A 392 22.97 3.41 -4.68
CA LEU A 392 23.00 4.81 -4.25
C LEU A 392 22.19 5.04 -2.97
N ARG A 393 21.04 4.38 -2.83
CA ARG A 393 20.17 4.50 -1.65
C ARG A 393 20.79 3.87 -0.41
N GLU A 394 21.28 2.64 -0.50
CA GLU A 394 21.75 1.86 0.66
C GLU A 394 23.21 2.11 1.00
N LEU A 395 24.10 2.15 0.00
CA LEU A 395 25.55 2.30 0.25
C LEU A 395 25.96 3.77 0.35
N HIS A 396 25.39 4.62 -0.52
CA HIS A 396 25.75 6.05 -0.54
C HIS A 396 24.81 6.92 0.29
N MET A 397 23.71 6.37 0.83
CA MET A 397 22.68 7.10 1.59
C MET A 397 22.21 8.35 0.85
N TYR A 398 22.03 8.22 -0.47
CA TYR A 398 21.74 9.35 -1.33
C TYR A 398 20.28 9.79 -1.19
N THR A 399 20.11 11.07 -0.82
CA THR A 399 18.84 11.79 -0.82
C THR A 399 19.02 13.15 -1.52
N PRO A 400 18.19 13.48 -2.53
CA PRO A 400 18.27 14.76 -3.21
C PRO A 400 17.98 15.91 -2.23
N PRO A 401 18.70 17.05 -2.32
CA PRO A 401 18.46 18.17 -1.41
C PRO A 401 17.03 18.70 -1.47
N GLY A 402 16.41 18.86 -0.30
CA GLY A 402 15.03 19.36 -0.16
C GLY A 402 13.93 18.32 -0.42
N GLN A 403 14.29 17.03 -0.50
CA GLN A 403 13.36 15.92 -0.65
C GLN A 403 13.70 14.78 0.31
N ASP A 404 12.67 14.16 0.87
CA ASP A 404 12.83 13.01 1.75
C ASP A 404 13.08 11.70 0.98
N GLU A 405 12.51 11.59 -0.23
CA GLU A 405 12.59 10.39 -1.06
C GLU A 405 13.14 10.66 -2.46
N TRP A 406 13.91 9.71 -2.97
CA TRP A 406 14.43 9.73 -4.34
C TRP A 406 13.77 8.65 -5.20
N GLY A 407 13.14 9.09 -6.29
CA GLY A 407 12.50 8.21 -7.29
C GLY A 407 13.46 7.39 -8.17
N GLY A 408 14.77 7.54 -8.01
CA GLY A 408 15.72 6.72 -8.77
C GLY A 408 15.92 7.17 -10.22
N CYS A 409 16.96 6.67 -10.88
CA CYS A 409 17.09 6.77 -12.34
C CYS A 409 16.07 5.88 -13.06
N VAL A 410 15.47 4.90 -12.39
CA VAL A 410 14.40 4.06 -12.95
C VAL A 410 13.18 4.86 -13.41
N GLU A 411 12.99 6.08 -12.88
CA GLU A 411 11.96 7.03 -13.33
C GLU A 411 11.99 7.31 -14.83
N VAL A 412 13.15 7.18 -15.47
CA VAL A 412 13.24 7.28 -16.94
C VAL A 412 12.29 6.29 -17.61
N PHE A 413 12.24 5.05 -17.11
CA PHE A 413 11.42 3.98 -17.67
C PHE A 413 9.97 4.04 -17.17
N THR A 414 9.76 4.43 -15.91
CA THR A 414 8.43 4.42 -15.29
C THR A 414 7.64 5.72 -15.51
N GLY A 415 8.32 6.85 -15.73
CA GLY A 415 7.71 8.17 -15.85
C GLY A 415 6.89 8.35 -17.13
N LYS A 416 7.28 7.66 -18.23
CA LYS A 416 6.48 7.61 -19.46
C LYS A 416 5.62 6.34 -19.47
N LYS A 417 4.30 6.53 -19.47
CA LYS A 417 3.31 5.44 -19.47
C LYS A 417 3.55 4.40 -20.57
N GLU A 418 4.00 4.83 -21.75
CA GLU A 418 4.29 3.95 -22.89
C GLU A 418 5.49 3.04 -22.63
N TRP A 419 6.58 3.60 -22.08
CA TRP A 419 7.80 2.85 -21.79
C TRP A 419 7.60 1.88 -20.65
N PHE A 420 6.88 2.29 -19.60
CA PHE A 420 6.50 1.41 -18.50
C PHE A 420 5.64 0.23 -18.98
N LYS A 421 4.62 0.50 -19.81
CA LYS A 421 3.78 -0.55 -20.39
C LYS A 421 4.57 -1.51 -21.26
N ALA A 422 5.51 -1.01 -22.06
CA ALA A 422 6.39 -1.84 -22.88
C ALA A 422 7.27 -2.74 -22.01
N TRP A 423 7.84 -2.19 -20.93
CA TRP A 423 8.65 -2.96 -20.00
C TRP A 423 7.84 -4.05 -19.29
N LEU A 424 6.67 -3.69 -18.73
CA LEU A 424 5.77 -4.64 -18.09
C LEU A 424 5.39 -5.79 -19.03
N LYS A 425 5.13 -5.48 -20.31
CA LYS A 425 4.84 -6.49 -21.34
C LYS A 425 6.03 -7.43 -21.57
N VAL A 426 7.25 -6.89 -21.67
CA VAL A 426 8.47 -7.69 -21.85
C VAL A 426 8.68 -8.64 -20.67
N GLU A 427 8.59 -8.13 -19.44
CA GLU A 427 8.73 -8.93 -18.22
C GLU A 427 7.65 -10.02 -18.13
N LYS A 428 6.40 -9.68 -18.45
CA LYS A 428 5.29 -10.65 -18.51
C LYS A 428 5.60 -11.76 -19.50
N THR A 429 6.01 -11.44 -20.73
CA THR A 429 6.34 -12.43 -21.75
C THR A 429 7.51 -13.33 -21.33
N PHE A 430 8.52 -12.80 -20.65
CA PHE A 430 9.63 -13.61 -20.13
C PHE A 430 9.18 -14.55 -19.00
N ALA A 431 8.36 -14.05 -18.09
CA ALA A 431 7.83 -14.86 -16.99
C ALA A 431 6.91 -15.98 -17.52
N GLU A 432 6.04 -15.68 -18.50
CA GLU A 432 5.20 -16.68 -19.18
C GLU A 432 6.04 -17.70 -19.95
N ALA A 433 7.08 -17.28 -20.66
CA ALA A 433 7.97 -18.19 -21.38
C ALA A 433 8.67 -19.15 -20.40
N ARG A 434 9.16 -18.64 -19.27
CA ARG A 434 9.80 -19.46 -18.23
C ARG A 434 8.80 -20.39 -17.56
N TYR A 435 7.58 -19.92 -17.26
CA TYR A 435 6.50 -20.75 -16.75
C TYR A 435 6.17 -21.90 -17.72
N ASN A 436 6.04 -21.61 -19.01
CA ASN A 436 5.78 -22.62 -20.01
C ASN A 436 6.91 -23.65 -20.10
N GLU A 437 8.17 -23.22 -20.04
CA GLU A 437 9.32 -24.14 -19.99
C GLU A 437 9.24 -25.08 -18.78
N ILE A 438 8.86 -24.56 -17.61
CA ILE A 438 8.64 -25.38 -16.40
C ILE A 438 7.54 -26.41 -16.67
N MET A 439 6.40 -26.01 -17.23
CA MET A 439 5.26 -26.89 -17.50
C MET A 439 5.46 -27.93 -18.61
N HIS A 440 6.44 -27.72 -19.50
CA HIS A 440 6.77 -28.66 -20.59
C HIS A 440 7.95 -29.60 -20.24
N SER A 441 8.53 -29.48 -19.05
CA SER A 441 9.57 -30.42 -18.62
C SER A 441 9.03 -31.85 -18.49
N GLU A 442 9.88 -32.87 -18.67
CA GLU A 442 9.43 -34.27 -18.53
C GLU A 442 9.13 -34.63 -17.07
N ASP A 443 9.75 -33.92 -16.12
CA ASP A 443 9.70 -34.17 -14.69
C ASP A 443 8.81 -33.16 -13.91
N VAL A 444 7.87 -32.49 -14.60
CA VAL A 444 6.99 -31.43 -14.04
C VAL A 444 6.39 -31.81 -12.68
N TRP A 445 5.81 -33.02 -12.61
CA TRP A 445 5.06 -33.49 -11.44
C TRP A 445 5.87 -34.43 -10.55
N GLU A 446 7.16 -34.62 -10.85
CA GLU A 446 8.03 -35.40 -9.96
C GLU A 446 8.31 -34.62 -8.68
N MET A 447 8.47 -35.35 -7.58
CA MET A 447 8.80 -34.74 -6.28
C MET A 447 10.25 -34.24 -6.30
N VAL A 448 10.57 -33.23 -5.50
CA VAL A 448 11.95 -32.78 -5.32
C VAL A 448 12.75 -33.84 -4.54
N ASP A 449 14.02 -34.06 -4.86
CA ASP A 449 14.84 -35.10 -4.22
C ASP A 449 15.38 -34.70 -2.82
N GLU A 450 15.13 -33.47 -2.40
CA GLU A 450 15.55 -32.91 -1.12
C GLU A 450 14.72 -33.47 0.06
N GLU A 451 15.33 -33.49 1.25
CA GLU A 451 14.67 -33.85 2.50
C GLU A 451 13.74 -32.71 2.94
N PHE A 452 12.46 -33.03 3.14
CA PHE A 452 11.45 -32.10 3.65
C PHE A 452 10.92 -32.61 4.98
N PRO A 453 10.51 -31.72 5.90
CA PRO A 453 9.88 -32.13 7.16
C PRO A 453 8.64 -32.99 6.90
N ASP A 454 8.47 -34.07 7.68
CA ASP A 454 7.35 -35.01 7.53
C ASP A 454 5.95 -34.37 7.74
N ASP A 455 5.91 -33.21 8.43
CA ASP A 455 4.67 -32.46 8.70
C ASP A 455 4.30 -31.45 7.60
N GLU A 456 5.11 -31.34 6.53
CA GLU A 456 4.93 -30.32 5.48
C GLU A 456 4.72 -30.91 4.09
N TYR A 457 4.06 -30.13 3.22
CA TYR A 457 3.87 -30.53 1.82
C TYR A 457 5.21 -30.56 1.09
N LYS A 458 5.66 -31.75 0.72
CA LYS A 458 6.83 -31.90 -0.14
C LYS A 458 6.51 -31.41 -1.56
N PRO A 459 7.18 -30.38 -2.10
CA PRO A 459 6.85 -29.82 -3.40
C PRO A 459 7.20 -30.77 -4.54
N THR A 460 6.46 -30.64 -5.65
CA THR A 460 6.93 -31.11 -6.95
C THR A 460 7.94 -30.13 -7.54
N LYS A 461 8.77 -30.61 -8.48
CA LYS A 461 9.74 -29.78 -9.19
C LYS A 461 9.09 -28.58 -9.88
N SER A 462 7.88 -28.73 -10.42
CA SER A 462 7.16 -27.61 -11.02
C SER A 462 6.70 -26.57 -10.00
N ALA A 463 6.18 -26.99 -8.84
CA ALA A 463 5.76 -26.09 -7.78
C ALA A 463 6.96 -25.30 -7.22
N ALA A 464 8.09 -25.98 -6.94
CA ALA A 464 9.31 -25.33 -6.49
C ALA A 464 9.86 -24.33 -7.54
N LYS A 465 9.94 -24.74 -8.82
CA LYS A 465 10.40 -23.85 -9.90
C LYS A 465 9.45 -22.66 -10.12
N LEU A 466 8.15 -22.83 -9.92
CA LEU A 466 7.16 -21.74 -9.98
C LEU A 466 7.42 -20.72 -8.87
N ILE A 467 7.56 -21.16 -7.62
CA ILE A 467 7.85 -20.27 -6.49
C ILE A 467 9.14 -19.49 -6.75
N ASN A 468 10.23 -20.15 -7.18
CA ASN A 468 11.49 -19.48 -7.53
C ASN A 468 11.32 -18.43 -8.64
N LEU A 469 10.46 -18.71 -9.65
CA LEU A 469 10.15 -17.74 -10.70
C LEU A 469 9.41 -16.52 -10.13
N LEU A 470 8.43 -16.75 -9.25
CA LEU A 470 7.66 -15.67 -8.62
C LEU A 470 8.53 -14.82 -7.69
N GLU A 471 9.43 -15.43 -6.91
CA GLU A 471 10.42 -14.72 -6.08
C GLU A 471 11.34 -13.83 -6.92
N LEU A 472 11.80 -14.33 -8.08
CA LEU A 472 12.59 -13.54 -9.01
C LEU A 472 11.80 -12.33 -9.52
N VAL A 473 10.51 -12.50 -9.85
CA VAL A 473 9.63 -11.39 -10.25
C VAL A 473 9.47 -10.39 -9.10
N THR A 474 9.20 -10.86 -7.87
CA THR A 474 9.10 -10.05 -6.66
C THR A 474 10.36 -9.25 -6.38
N SER A 475 11.54 -9.88 -6.48
CA SER A 475 12.83 -9.22 -6.25
C SER A 475 13.06 -8.01 -7.17
N ARG A 476 12.49 -8.02 -8.38
CA ARG A 476 12.60 -6.91 -9.34
C ARG A 476 11.66 -5.77 -8.98
N TYR A 477 10.36 -6.05 -8.83
CA TYR A 477 9.38 -4.97 -8.63
C TYR A 477 9.39 -4.42 -7.20
N LYS A 478 9.89 -5.17 -6.20
CA LYS A 478 10.11 -4.67 -4.83
C LYS A 478 11.03 -3.44 -4.79
N LEU A 479 11.98 -3.34 -5.74
CA LEU A 479 12.91 -2.22 -5.86
C LEU A 479 12.28 -0.94 -6.46
N LEU A 480 11.08 -1.03 -7.04
CA LEU A 480 10.44 0.14 -7.63
C LEU A 480 10.01 1.12 -6.53
N PRO A 481 10.20 2.44 -6.69
CA PRO A 481 9.83 3.40 -5.64
C PRO A 481 8.31 3.61 -5.55
N LEU A 482 7.63 3.68 -6.70
CA LEU A 482 6.20 4.00 -6.74
C LEU A 482 5.33 2.75 -6.56
N PHE A 483 4.45 2.79 -5.57
CA PHE A 483 3.43 1.77 -5.30
C PHE A 483 2.66 1.34 -6.55
N HIS A 484 2.20 2.30 -7.36
CA HIS A 484 1.41 1.99 -8.56
C HIS A 484 2.14 1.04 -9.51
N ASN A 485 3.47 1.15 -9.59
CA ASN A 485 4.25 0.29 -10.46
C ASN A 485 4.40 -1.10 -9.84
N ARG A 486 4.64 -1.20 -8.52
CA ARG A 486 4.71 -2.47 -7.78
C ARG A 486 3.43 -3.30 -7.95
N ILE A 487 2.28 -2.69 -7.70
CA ILE A 487 0.99 -3.40 -7.75
C ILE A 487 0.64 -3.85 -9.18
N ARG A 488 1.04 -3.09 -10.21
CA ARG A 488 0.86 -3.48 -11.62
C ARG A 488 1.66 -4.73 -11.97
N PHE A 489 2.87 -4.87 -11.45
CA PHE A 489 3.69 -6.08 -11.62
C PHE A 489 3.09 -7.28 -10.90
N LEU A 490 2.67 -7.10 -9.64
CA LEU A 490 2.01 -8.15 -8.86
C LEU A 490 0.77 -8.68 -9.58
N ILE A 491 -0.14 -7.79 -9.99
CA ILE A 491 -1.39 -8.15 -10.68
C ILE A 491 -1.12 -8.80 -12.04
N ALA A 492 -0.31 -8.15 -12.89
CA ALA A 492 -0.20 -8.54 -14.29
C ALA A 492 0.75 -9.71 -14.55
N ILE A 493 1.53 -10.13 -13.55
CA ILE A 493 2.49 -11.23 -13.68
C ILE A 493 2.29 -12.26 -12.56
N GLN A 494 2.55 -11.88 -11.31
CA GLN A 494 2.59 -12.85 -10.21
C GLN A 494 1.23 -13.51 -9.93
N ALA A 495 0.17 -12.71 -9.79
CA ALA A 495 -1.17 -13.23 -9.55
C ALA A 495 -1.71 -14.03 -10.75
N GLU A 496 -1.42 -13.58 -11.98
CA GLU A 496 -1.83 -14.28 -13.20
C GLU A 496 -1.15 -15.65 -13.37
N LEU A 497 0.14 -15.76 -13.04
CA LEU A 497 0.85 -17.04 -13.06
C LEU A 497 0.33 -18.00 -11.98
N LEU A 498 0.02 -17.51 -10.77
CA LEU A 498 -0.60 -18.32 -9.72
C LEU A 498 -1.96 -18.89 -10.16
N VAL A 499 -2.82 -18.05 -10.73
CA VAL A 499 -4.12 -18.46 -11.27
C VAL A 499 -3.96 -19.45 -12.42
N THR A 500 -2.97 -19.25 -13.30
CA THR A 500 -2.71 -20.14 -14.42
C THR A 500 -2.24 -21.52 -13.95
N TYR A 501 -1.39 -21.58 -12.92
CA TYR A 501 -0.95 -22.84 -12.32
C TYR A 501 -2.09 -23.56 -11.60
N SER A 502 -2.89 -22.83 -10.82
CA SER A 502 -4.10 -23.35 -10.18
C SER A 502 -5.04 -24.00 -11.20
N LYS A 503 -5.39 -23.28 -12.29
CA LYS A 503 -6.22 -23.81 -13.38
C LYS A 503 -5.64 -25.06 -14.04
N ARG A 504 -4.30 -25.15 -14.14
CA ARG A 504 -3.62 -26.31 -14.73
C ARG A 504 -3.79 -27.54 -13.84
N ILE A 505 -3.64 -27.40 -12.53
CA ILE A 505 -3.89 -28.48 -11.56
C ILE A 505 -5.38 -28.86 -11.61
N ASP A 506 -6.27 -27.88 -11.53
CA ASP A 506 -7.71 -28.09 -11.52
C ASP A 506 -8.18 -28.88 -12.76
N SER A 507 -7.73 -28.47 -13.95
CA SER A 507 -8.04 -29.17 -15.21
C SER A 507 -7.48 -30.60 -15.25
N ALA A 508 -6.29 -30.85 -14.69
CA ALA A 508 -5.72 -32.18 -14.60
C ALA A 508 -6.53 -33.08 -13.64
N VAL A 509 -6.98 -32.52 -12.52
CA VAL A 509 -7.82 -33.19 -11.53
C VAL A 509 -9.23 -33.48 -12.09
N ASP A 510 -9.82 -32.57 -12.86
CA ASP A 510 -11.11 -32.78 -13.53
C ASP A 510 -11.02 -33.91 -14.55
N SER A 511 -9.95 -33.90 -15.35
CA SER A 511 -9.69 -34.94 -16.35
C SER A 511 -9.53 -36.30 -15.68
N PHE A 512 -8.81 -36.35 -14.55
CA PHE A 512 -8.68 -37.55 -13.74
C PHE A 512 -10.03 -38.03 -13.19
N GLY A 513 -10.84 -37.13 -12.65
CA GLY A 513 -12.16 -37.43 -12.12
C GLY A 513 -13.10 -37.99 -13.19
N ASN A 514 -13.19 -37.32 -14.33
CA ASN A 514 -14.04 -37.76 -15.44
C ASN A 514 -13.62 -39.13 -15.97
N LEU A 515 -12.32 -39.37 -16.17
CA LEU A 515 -11.83 -40.65 -16.67
C LEU A 515 -11.97 -41.78 -15.64
N SER A 516 -11.82 -41.46 -14.36
CA SER A 516 -11.94 -42.43 -13.26
C SER A 516 -13.38 -42.81 -12.98
N TYR A 517 -14.34 -41.88 -13.05
CA TYR A 517 -15.70 -42.06 -12.53
C TYR A 517 -16.82 -42.00 -13.59
N SER A 518 -16.49 -41.81 -14.88
CA SER A 518 -17.50 -41.90 -15.96
C SER A 518 -18.04 -43.32 -16.12
N ILE A 519 -19.38 -43.43 -16.21
CA ILE A 519 -20.15 -44.69 -16.36
C ILE A 519 -19.88 -45.35 -17.73
N VAL A 520 -19.43 -44.59 -18.72
CA VAL A 520 -19.09 -45.11 -20.05
C VAL A 520 -17.66 -45.62 -20.02
N ARG A 521 -17.48 -46.86 -19.56
CA ARG A 521 -16.20 -47.55 -19.68
C ARG A 521 -15.80 -47.61 -21.16
N ALA A 522 -14.58 -47.16 -21.42
CA ALA A 522 -13.96 -46.96 -22.71
C ALA A 522 -14.19 -48.11 -23.72
N VAL A 523 -14.31 -47.69 -24.98
CA VAL A 523 -14.05 -48.50 -26.17
C VAL A 523 -12.73 -49.30 -25.96
N PRO A 524 -12.67 -50.60 -26.27
CA PRO A 524 -11.57 -51.50 -25.87
C PRO A 524 -10.15 -51.17 -26.36
N ASN A 525 -9.95 -50.09 -27.12
CA ASN A 525 -8.68 -49.78 -27.81
C ASN A 525 -7.97 -48.50 -27.34
N VAL A 526 -8.45 -47.81 -26.29
CA VAL A 526 -7.64 -46.78 -25.62
C VAL A 526 -6.94 -47.46 -24.46
N ALA A 527 -5.61 -47.54 -24.52
CA ALA A 527 -4.80 -48.09 -23.44
C ALA A 527 -5.29 -47.52 -22.10
N ALA A 528 -5.68 -48.40 -21.17
CA ALA A 528 -6.04 -48.05 -19.81
C ALA A 528 -4.77 -47.53 -19.12
N THR A 529 -4.42 -46.27 -19.37
CA THR A 529 -3.17 -45.65 -18.92
C THR A 529 -3.27 -45.26 -17.46
N ASP A 530 -2.85 -46.14 -16.55
CA ASP A 530 -2.40 -45.81 -15.18
C ASP A 530 -3.31 -44.85 -14.37
N ILE A 531 -4.65 -45.03 -14.41
CA ILE A 531 -5.61 -44.23 -13.61
C ILE A 531 -6.19 -45.01 -12.41
N THR A 532 -5.75 -46.25 -12.21
CA THR A 532 -6.26 -47.14 -11.15
C THR A 532 -5.13 -47.56 -10.21
N GLY A 533 -5.46 -47.82 -8.95
CA GLY A 533 -4.54 -48.26 -7.92
C GLY A 533 -3.60 -47.15 -7.45
N VAL A 534 -2.44 -47.59 -6.96
CA VAL A 534 -1.39 -46.74 -6.40
C VAL A 534 -0.88 -45.68 -7.37
N GLU A 535 -0.87 -45.92 -8.69
CA GLU A 535 -0.46 -44.89 -9.66
C GLU A 535 -1.47 -43.75 -9.80
N GLY A 536 -2.77 -44.04 -9.64
CA GLY A 536 -3.79 -43.00 -9.52
C GLY A 536 -3.60 -42.16 -8.26
N LEU A 537 -3.33 -42.81 -7.12
CA LEU A 537 -3.03 -42.15 -5.86
C LEU A 537 -1.75 -41.29 -5.95
N LYS A 538 -0.72 -41.77 -6.62
CA LYS A 538 0.55 -41.05 -6.83
C LYS A 538 0.34 -39.74 -7.57
N ARG A 539 -0.48 -39.73 -8.63
CA ARG A 539 -0.84 -38.48 -9.35
C ARG A 539 -1.60 -37.50 -8.45
N LEU A 540 -2.60 -38.00 -7.72
CA LEU A 540 -3.38 -37.17 -6.78
C LEU A 540 -2.49 -36.58 -5.68
N CYS A 541 -1.58 -37.37 -5.10
CA CYS A 541 -0.66 -36.89 -4.07
C CYS A 541 0.30 -35.82 -4.59
N ARG A 542 0.80 -35.96 -5.83
CA ARG A 542 1.66 -34.95 -6.47
C ARG A 542 0.93 -33.62 -6.68
N TRP A 543 -0.32 -33.66 -7.16
CA TRP A 543 -1.14 -32.46 -7.32
C TRP A 543 -1.50 -31.82 -5.99
N LEU A 544 -1.89 -32.63 -4.99
CA LEU A 544 -2.18 -32.16 -3.64
C LEU A 544 -0.96 -31.48 -3.02
N SER A 545 0.21 -32.11 -3.11
CA SER A 545 1.44 -31.55 -2.54
C SER A 545 1.87 -30.28 -3.27
N SER A 546 1.66 -30.19 -4.59
CA SER A 546 1.93 -28.96 -5.35
C SER A 546 1.02 -27.81 -4.94
N ALA A 547 -0.30 -28.06 -4.87
CA ALA A 547 -1.28 -27.04 -4.48
C ALA A 547 -1.10 -26.60 -3.02
N GLY A 548 -0.90 -27.56 -2.11
CA GLY A 548 -0.69 -27.30 -0.68
C GLY A 548 0.59 -26.54 -0.40
N PHE A 549 1.70 -26.90 -1.08
CA PHE A 549 2.96 -26.17 -0.97
C PHE A 549 2.83 -24.73 -1.46
N VAL A 550 2.22 -24.50 -2.63
CA VAL A 550 2.01 -23.15 -3.16
C VAL A 550 1.10 -22.34 -2.25
N SER A 551 -0.05 -22.89 -1.80
CA SER A 551 -0.97 -22.22 -0.87
C SER A 551 -0.25 -21.77 0.40
N ARG A 552 0.50 -22.67 1.02
CA ARG A 552 1.27 -22.34 2.22
C ARG A 552 2.28 -21.23 1.96
N THR A 553 3.07 -21.35 0.90
CA THR A 553 4.13 -20.38 0.58
C THR A 553 3.57 -18.98 0.35
N ILE A 554 2.46 -18.84 -0.38
CA ILE A 554 1.86 -17.53 -0.65
C ILE A 554 1.14 -16.94 0.57
N LYS A 555 0.65 -17.77 1.50
CA LYS A 555 0.15 -17.32 2.80
C LYS A 555 1.29 -16.76 3.66
N GLU A 556 2.43 -17.46 3.71
CA GLU A 556 3.65 -16.97 4.38
C GLU A 556 4.15 -15.65 3.76
N TRP A 557 4.07 -15.51 2.43
CA TRP A 557 4.37 -14.23 1.77
C TRP A 557 3.38 -13.12 2.14
N GLY A 558 2.12 -13.46 2.39
CA GLY A 558 1.12 -12.51 2.90
C GLY A 558 1.52 -11.86 4.23
N GLU A 559 2.35 -12.54 5.03
CA GLU A 559 2.88 -12.06 6.31
C GLU A 559 4.20 -11.27 6.18
N ASP A 560 4.84 -11.25 5.00
CA ASP A 560 6.07 -10.46 4.78
C ASP A 560 5.75 -8.95 4.81
N SER A 561 6.61 -8.18 5.46
CA SER A 561 6.43 -6.73 5.67
C SER A 561 6.18 -5.99 4.35
N PHE A 562 6.81 -6.40 3.26
CA PHE A 562 6.62 -5.80 1.95
C PHE A 562 5.20 -5.97 1.42
N PHE A 563 4.62 -7.17 1.55
CA PHE A 563 3.27 -7.45 1.05
C PHE A 563 2.20 -6.89 1.99
N LEU A 564 2.45 -6.87 3.30
CA LEU A 564 1.59 -6.18 4.27
C LEU A 564 1.53 -4.66 4.01
N GLU A 565 2.66 -4.01 3.76
CA GLU A 565 2.70 -2.60 3.36
C GLU A 565 1.93 -2.36 2.05
N LEU A 566 2.11 -3.25 1.07
CA LEU A 566 1.41 -3.17 -0.20
C LEU A 566 -0.11 -3.33 -0.02
N TRP A 567 -0.55 -4.29 0.79
CA TRP A 567 -1.95 -4.49 1.12
C TRP A 567 -2.54 -3.29 1.83
N HIS A 568 -1.84 -2.78 2.86
CA HIS A 568 -2.26 -1.60 3.60
C HIS A 568 -2.48 -0.41 2.66
N GLU A 569 -1.57 -0.18 1.72
CA GLU A 569 -1.70 0.91 0.76
C GLU A 569 -2.86 0.69 -0.24
N VAL A 570 -3.14 -0.56 -0.66
CA VAL A 570 -4.35 -0.90 -1.43
C VAL A 570 -5.60 -0.53 -0.64
N THR A 571 -5.71 -0.98 0.61
CA THR A 571 -6.90 -0.78 1.46
C THR A 571 -7.14 0.69 1.77
N VAL A 572 -6.08 1.43 2.14
CA VAL A 572 -6.18 2.89 2.39
C VAL A 572 -6.63 3.64 1.13
N ARG A 573 -6.14 3.26 -0.05
CA ARG A 573 -6.55 3.90 -1.31
C ARG A 573 -7.97 3.53 -1.71
N ALA A 574 -8.40 2.29 -1.48
CA ALA A 574 -9.77 1.85 -1.70
C ALA A 574 -10.76 2.61 -0.80
N ALA A 575 -10.45 2.74 0.50
CA ALA A 575 -11.25 3.49 1.47
C ALA A 575 -11.38 4.99 1.10
N ARG A 576 -10.32 5.61 0.58
CA ARG A 576 -10.37 6.99 0.08
C ARG A 576 -11.29 7.16 -1.13
N ASN A 577 -11.34 6.17 -2.02
CA ASN A 577 -12.19 6.21 -3.20
C ASN A 577 -13.68 6.00 -2.85
N THR A 578 -14.00 5.17 -1.87
CA THR A 578 -15.38 4.95 -1.41
C THR A 578 -15.91 6.13 -0.59
N GLY A 579 -15.07 6.79 0.21
CA GLY A 579 -15.42 8.00 0.95
C GLY A 579 -15.77 9.22 0.06
N ASN A 580 -15.22 9.29 -1.16
CA ASN A 580 -15.48 10.37 -2.10
C ASN A 580 -16.78 10.22 -2.91
N THR A 581 -17.48 9.07 -2.81
CA THR A 581 -18.73 8.81 -3.55
C THR A 581 -20.02 9.13 -2.78
N GLY A 582 -19.94 9.83 -1.65
CA GLY A 582 -21.10 10.18 -0.82
C GLY A 582 -22.13 11.14 -1.44
N ASN A 583 -21.93 11.67 -2.66
CA ASN A 583 -22.81 12.72 -3.20
C ASN A 583 -23.35 12.52 -4.63
N THR A 584 -23.25 11.34 -5.23
CA THR A 584 -23.99 11.05 -6.47
C THR A 584 -24.54 9.63 -6.45
N GLY A 585 -25.85 9.52 -6.23
CA GLY A 585 -26.57 8.26 -6.39
C GLY A 585 -26.39 7.67 -7.79
N ASN A 586 -26.47 6.34 -7.87
CA ASN A 586 -26.55 5.54 -9.08
C ASN A 586 -25.33 5.51 -10.03
N ILE A 587 -24.19 4.99 -9.55
CA ILE A 587 -23.24 4.26 -10.42
C ILE A 587 -22.68 3.03 -9.68
N GLY A 588 -23.56 2.19 -9.11
CA GLY A 588 -23.20 0.97 -8.37
C GLY A 588 -23.35 -0.34 -9.16
N ALA A 589 -23.41 -0.30 -10.50
CA ALA A 589 -23.80 -1.47 -11.31
C ALA A 589 -22.82 -1.85 -12.44
N ALA A 590 -21.67 -1.19 -12.59
CA ALA A 590 -20.78 -1.39 -13.75
C ALA A 590 -19.52 -2.23 -13.49
N ALA A 591 -19.32 -2.79 -12.28
CA ALA A 591 -18.14 -3.60 -11.95
C ALA A 591 -18.40 -5.12 -11.87
N HIS A 592 -19.65 -5.57 -12.08
CA HIS A 592 -19.99 -7.01 -11.98
C HIS A 592 -19.83 -7.79 -13.29
N ASN A 593 -19.28 -7.21 -14.36
CA ASN A 593 -19.24 -7.86 -15.67
C ASN A 593 -17.88 -7.73 -16.39
N THR A 594 -16.80 -8.05 -15.69
CA THR A 594 -15.55 -8.53 -16.30
C THR A 594 -14.94 -9.55 -15.33
N GLY A 595 -14.53 -10.72 -15.84
CA GLY A 595 -14.16 -11.89 -15.04
C GLY A 595 -13.18 -11.63 -13.90
N ALA A 596 -13.28 -12.49 -12.87
CA ALA A 596 -12.48 -12.56 -11.64
C ALA A 596 -11.25 -11.64 -11.61
N SER A 597 -11.33 -10.56 -10.83
CA SER A 597 -10.15 -9.77 -10.48
C SER A 597 -9.16 -10.68 -9.75
N PRO A 598 -7.86 -10.68 -10.09
CA PRO A 598 -6.87 -11.58 -9.50
C PRO A 598 -6.39 -11.16 -8.10
N LEU A 599 -7.02 -10.14 -7.49
CA LEU A 599 -6.75 -9.67 -6.13
C LEU A 599 -8.06 -9.56 -5.34
N PRO A 600 -7.99 -9.77 -4.00
CA PRO A 600 -9.12 -9.59 -3.12
C PRO A 600 -9.69 -8.18 -3.22
N SER A 601 -11.01 -8.10 -3.21
CA SER A 601 -11.72 -6.82 -3.14
C SER A 601 -11.76 -6.37 -1.67
N PRO A 602 -11.23 -5.20 -1.30
CA PRO A 602 -11.17 -4.72 0.09
C PRO A 602 -12.53 -4.30 0.69
N THR A 603 -13.62 -4.94 0.27
CA THR A 603 -14.97 -4.78 0.81
C THR A 603 -15.76 -6.05 0.59
N SER A 604 -15.91 -6.88 1.63
CA SER A 604 -17.19 -7.50 2.06
C SER A 604 -16.97 -8.61 3.11
N SER A 605 -16.93 -8.23 4.38
CA SER A 605 -17.14 -9.13 5.53
C SER A 605 -18.17 -8.52 6.48
N ILE A 606 -19.42 -8.44 6.02
CA ILE A 606 -20.57 -8.46 6.94
C ILE A 606 -21.21 -9.84 6.77
N SER A 607 -20.74 -10.80 7.56
CA SER A 607 -21.41 -12.09 7.72
C SER A 607 -21.83 -12.25 9.18
N SER A 608 -23.14 -12.09 9.38
CA SER A 608 -24.02 -12.95 10.15
C SER A 608 -23.40 -13.76 11.29
N THR A 609 -23.57 -13.31 12.53
CA THR A 609 -24.04 -14.20 13.59
C THR A 609 -24.93 -13.44 14.57
N GLU A 610 -26.07 -14.04 14.86
CA GLU A 610 -27.11 -13.54 15.76
C GLU A 610 -26.72 -13.59 17.24
N GLN A 611 -27.46 -12.79 18.02
CA GLN A 611 -27.71 -12.84 19.47
C GLN A 611 -26.67 -12.21 20.42
N GLY A 612 -26.89 -10.90 20.64
CA GLY A 612 -27.36 -10.43 21.94
C GLY A 612 -26.31 -10.16 23.03
N GLN A 613 -25.78 -8.94 23.07
CA GLN A 613 -25.74 -8.16 24.32
C GLN A 613 -25.39 -6.70 24.06
N VAL A 614 -26.26 -5.82 24.54
CA VAL A 614 -26.09 -4.37 24.58
C VAL A 614 -24.96 -4.06 25.56
N THR A 615 -23.85 -3.50 25.08
CA THR A 615 -23.03 -2.58 25.89
C THR A 615 -22.55 -1.43 25.04
N SER A 616 -22.78 -0.24 25.56
CA SER A 616 -22.45 1.07 25.05
C SER A 616 -20.98 1.40 25.32
N SER A 617 -20.24 1.87 24.31
CA SER A 617 -19.10 2.77 24.56
C SER A 617 -18.63 3.52 23.30
N VAL A 618 -18.84 4.83 23.35
CA VAL A 618 -17.88 5.91 23.06
C VAL A 618 -17.23 5.98 21.67
N ASN A 619 -17.63 7.01 20.92
CA ASN A 619 -16.87 7.63 19.83
C ASN A 619 -15.45 7.99 20.29
N VAL A 620 -14.45 7.29 19.77
CA VAL A 620 -13.05 7.77 19.74
C VAL A 620 -12.54 7.54 18.33
N ASP A 621 -12.10 8.63 17.70
CA ASP A 621 -11.29 8.79 16.48
C ASP A 621 -11.46 7.82 15.31
N GLY A 622 -11.61 8.40 14.11
CA GLY A 622 -11.72 7.70 12.84
C GLY A 622 -10.49 6.86 12.47
N ALA A 623 -10.30 5.74 13.14
CA ALA A 623 -9.43 4.66 12.71
C ALA A 623 -10.11 3.98 11.52
N ILE A 624 -9.50 4.12 10.34
CA ILE A 624 -9.80 3.26 9.20
C ILE A 624 -9.47 1.85 9.67
N THR A 625 -10.49 1.03 9.95
CA THR A 625 -10.29 -0.40 10.24
C THR A 625 -9.80 -1.02 8.94
N VAL A 626 -8.48 -1.25 8.86
CA VAL A 626 -7.86 -1.95 7.75
C VAL A 626 -8.28 -3.42 7.88
N ASP A 627 -8.95 -3.93 6.84
CA ASP A 627 -9.36 -5.32 6.74
C ASP A 627 -8.16 -6.27 7.02
N GLU A 628 -8.35 -7.29 7.85
CA GLU A 628 -7.33 -8.26 8.32
C GLU A 628 -6.90 -9.26 7.22
N GLY A 629 -6.81 -8.81 5.98
CA GLY A 629 -6.47 -9.63 4.82
C GLY A 629 -5.03 -9.46 4.32
N THR A 630 -4.71 -10.20 3.26
CA THR A 630 -3.46 -10.10 2.50
C THR A 630 -3.72 -10.01 1.00
N VAL A 631 -2.72 -9.58 0.24
CA VAL A 631 -2.80 -9.52 -1.24
C VAL A 631 -2.95 -10.92 -1.88
N PHE A 632 -2.76 -12.00 -1.13
CA PHE A 632 -2.73 -13.38 -1.61
C PHE A 632 -3.92 -14.23 -1.16
N ASP A 633 -4.89 -13.68 -0.41
CA ASP A 633 -6.01 -14.47 0.14
C ASP A 633 -6.83 -15.16 -0.97
N ASP A 634 -7.24 -14.43 -2.00
CA ASP A 634 -7.97 -14.98 -3.16
C ASP A 634 -7.18 -16.12 -3.86
N PRO A 635 -5.91 -15.92 -4.29
CA PRO A 635 -5.09 -17.03 -4.80
C PRO A 635 -4.93 -18.20 -3.84
N ALA A 636 -4.78 -17.95 -2.54
CA ALA A 636 -4.62 -18.99 -1.52
C ALA A 636 -5.89 -19.84 -1.37
N GLU A 637 -7.05 -19.20 -1.36
CA GLU A 637 -8.36 -19.87 -1.33
C GLU A 637 -8.55 -20.77 -2.56
N LEU A 638 -8.11 -20.34 -3.75
CA LEU A 638 -8.15 -21.17 -4.96
C LEU A 638 -7.34 -22.47 -4.79
N PHE A 639 -6.15 -22.41 -4.20
CA PHE A 639 -5.34 -23.60 -3.97
C PHE A 639 -5.89 -24.47 -2.83
N ASP A 640 -6.45 -23.89 -1.78
CA ASP A 640 -7.10 -24.63 -0.69
C ASP A 640 -8.31 -25.42 -1.20
N ASN A 641 -9.17 -24.79 -2.00
CA ASN A 641 -10.32 -25.44 -2.63
C ASN A 641 -9.89 -26.63 -3.52
N ILE A 642 -8.79 -26.47 -4.28
CA ILE A 642 -8.20 -27.58 -5.05
C ILE A 642 -7.70 -28.69 -4.13
N CYS A 643 -7.05 -28.35 -3.01
CA CYS A 643 -6.57 -29.33 -2.04
C CYS A 643 -7.73 -30.16 -1.46
N GLU A 644 -8.82 -29.52 -1.03
CA GLU A 644 -10.01 -30.21 -0.50
C GLU A 644 -10.65 -31.13 -1.54
N ARG A 645 -10.72 -30.68 -2.80
CA ARG A 645 -11.24 -31.48 -3.91
C ARG A 645 -10.37 -32.71 -4.18
N ILE A 646 -9.05 -32.55 -4.18
CA ILE A 646 -8.11 -33.67 -4.38
C ILE A 646 -8.18 -34.65 -3.21
N GLN A 647 -8.24 -34.17 -1.97
CA GLN A 647 -8.42 -35.03 -0.78
C GLN A 647 -9.69 -35.86 -0.90
N SER A 648 -10.82 -35.25 -1.28
CA SER A 648 -12.08 -35.94 -1.52
C SER A 648 -11.97 -37.01 -2.62
N LEU A 649 -11.18 -36.76 -3.68
CA LEU A 649 -10.94 -37.75 -4.74
C LEU A 649 -10.03 -38.89 -4.28
N ILE A 650 -9.06 -38.63 -3.41
CA ILE A 650 -8.23 -39.68 -2.78
C ILE A 650 -9.10 -40.61 -1.96
N VAL A 651 -9.95 -40.04 -1.08
CA VAL A 651 -10.89 -40.80 -0.25
C VAL A 651 -11.78 -41.70 -1.13
N LYS A 652 -12.44 -41.11 -2.13
CA LYS A 652 -13.30 -41.87 -3.07
C LYS A 652 -12.54 -42.95 -3.84
N ASN A 653 -11.28 -42.71 -4.21
CA ASN A 653 -10.48 -43.66 -4.95
C ASN A 653 -10.16 -44.88 -4.08
N VAL A 654 -9.64 -44.66 -2.87
CA VAL A 654 -9.31 -45.71 -1.89
C VAL A 654 -10.55 -46.52 -1.51
N SER A 655 -11.65 -45.85 -1.15
CA SER A 655 -12.90 -46.51 -0.75
C SER A 655 -13.47 -47.36 -1.88
N ARG A 656 -13.49 -46.83 -3.11
CA ARG A 656 -14.01 -47.56 -4.26
C ARG A 656 -13.20 -48.81 -4.59
N GLU A 657 -11.89 -48.76 -4.46
CA GLU A 657 -11.02 -49.93 -4.65
C GLU A 657 -11.33 -51.01 -3.61
N PHE A 658 -11.43 -50.60 -2.34
CA PHE A 658 -11.85 -51.49 -1.27
C PHE A 658 -13.24 -52.11 -1.54
N PHE A 659 -14.24 -51.30 -1.90
CA PHE A 659 -15.60 -51.78 -2.20
C PHE A 659 -15.65 -52.74 -3.40
N ASN A 660 -14.79 -52.52 -4.40
CA ASN A 660 -14.69 -53.42 -5.54
C ASN A 660 -14.11 -54.78 -5.14
N GLY A 661 -13.09 -54.80 -4.27
CA GLY A 661 -12.55 -56.02 -3.68
C GLY A 661 -13.54 -56.72 -2.74
N LEU A 662 -14.37 -55.95 -2.04
CA LEU A 662 -15.33 -56.46 -1.05
C LEU A 662 -16.55 -57.18 -1.65
N LYS A 663 -16.73 -57.18 -2.98
CA LYS A 663 -17.90 -57.79 -3.64
C LYS A 663 -18.08 -59.28 -3.32
N ALA A 664 -17.00 -60.03 -3.15
CA ALA A 664 -17.06 -61.44 -2.75
C ALA A 664 -17.60 -61.59 -1.32
N TYR A 665 -17.07 -60.79 -0.40
CA TYR A 665 -17.49 -60.76 1.00
C TYR A 665 -18.95 -60.31 1.17
N VAL A 666 -19.43 -59.32 0.42
CA VAL A 666 -20.84 -58.88 0.44
C VAL A 666 -21.80 -59.98 -0.08
N LYS A 667 -21.36 -60.81 -1.02
CA LYS A 667 -22.14 -61.94 -1.56
C LYS A 667 -22.16 -63.16 -0.64
N LYS A 668 -21.36 -63.17 0.43
CA LYS A 668 -21.39 -64.21 1.47
C LYS A 668 -22.79 -64.32 2.05
N ASN A 669 -23.34 -65.54 2.05
CA ASN A 669 -24.73 -65.84 2.44
C ASN A 669 -24.84 -66.81 3.62
N ASN A 670 -23.72 -67.18 4.22
CA ASN A 670 -23.67 -68.13 5.32
C ASN A 670 -23.75 -67.44 6.71
N TRP A 671 -24.00 -66.13 6.76
CA TRP A 671 -24.15 -65.34 8.00
C TRP A 671 -25.19 -65.89 8.99
N SER A 672 -26.26 -66.50 8.49
CA SER A 672 -27.36 -67.06 9.30
C SER A 672 -27.23 -68.56 9.62
N ARG A 673 -26.20 -69.25 9.11
CA ARG A 673 -26.05 -70.70 9.30
C ARG A 673 -25.32 -70.99 10.60
N SER A 674 -25.88 -71.86 11.44
CA SER A 674 -25.30 -72.29 12.70
C SER A 674 -24.22 -73.39 12.54
N ASP A 675 -24.10 -73.97 11.35
CA ASP A 675 -23.43 -75.28 11.15
C ASP A 675 -21.96 -75.20 10.69
N ILE A 676 -21.43 -74.00 10.44
CA ILE A 676 -20.19 -73.83 9.65
C ILE A 676 -18.93 -74.34 10.37
N TYR A 677 -18.93 -74.41 11.70
CA TYR A 677 -17.74 -74.80 12.46
C TYR A 677 -17.84 -76.17 13.14
N ASN A 678 -18.92 -76.93 12.92
CA ASN A 678 -19.14 -78.20 13.63
C ASN A 678 -18.80 -79.48 12.87
N ASN A 679 -18.32 -79.45 11.61
CA ASN A 679 -17.73 -80.63 10.96
C ASN A 679 -16.92 -80.22 9.73
N ASP A 680 -15.58 -80.32 9.80
CA ASP A 680 -14.72 -80.82 8.69
C ASP A 680 -13.21 -80.79 9.05
N PHE A 681 -12.80 -81.69 9.94
CA PHE A 681 -11.43 -82.23 9.92
C PHE A 681 -11.49 -83.76 10.00
N THR A 682 -12.07 -84.40 8.98
CA THR A 682 -11.68 -85.78 8.68
C THR A 682 -11.55 -86.02 7.19
N ARG A 683 -10.40 -86.60 6.84
CA ARG A 683 -10.14 -87.46 5.67
C ARG A 683 -9.42 -86.81 4.48
N GLN A 684 -8.13 -86.55 4.68
CA GLN A 684 -7.12 -87.00 3.71
C GLN A 684 -6.13 -87.96 4.39
N GLN A 685 -5.87 -89.07 3.71
CA GLN A 685 -5.18 -90.27 4.20
C GLN A 685 -3.66 -90.05 4.27
N ILE A 686 -3.05 -90.23 5.46
CA ILE A 686 -1.68 -90.77 5.63
C ILE A 686 -1.65 -91.55 6.97
N PRO A 687 -1.12 -92.78 7.04
CA PRO A 687 -1.15 -93.61 8.24
C PRO A 687 0.04 -93.31 9.15
N LYS A 688 -0.15 -93.33 10.49
CA LYS A 688 0.84 -93.82 11.47
C LYS A 688 0.32 -93.80 12.92
N LEU A 689 0.29 -95.00 13.49
CA LEU A 689 0.70 -95.42 14.84
C LEU A 689 0.46 -94.49 16.05
N ASN A 690 -0.38 -94.99 16.97
CA ASN A 690 -0.24 -95.01 18.45
C ASN A 690 0.80 -94.06 19.08
N ASN A 691 0.38 -93.09 19.91
CA ASN A 691 0.05 -93.29 21.34
C ASN A 691 -0.12 -91.93 22.07
N GLN A 692 -1.24 -91.83 22.79
CA GLN A 692 -1.51 -91.13 24.06
C GLN A 692 -0.59 -89.98 24.54
N SER A 693 -1.16 -88.76 24.60
CA SER A 693 -1.26 -87.99 25.85
C SER A 693 -2.35 -86.92 25.72
N LYS A 694 -3.25 -86.91 26.71
CA LYS A 694 -4.37 -85.98 26.90
C LYS A 694 -3.88 -84.60 27.31
N ASP A 695 -4.45 -83.58 26.69
CA ASP A 695 -4.77 -82.23 27.21
C ASP A 695 -4.53 -81.19 26.12
N THR A 696 -5.57 -80.96 25.31
CA THR A 696 -5.70 -79.72 24.54
C THR A 696 -7.19 -79.43 24.45
N THR A 697 -7.64 -78.47 25.26
CA THR A 697 -8.94 -77.84 25.12
C THR A 697 -8.95 -77.16 23.75
N SER A 698 -9.54 -77.80 22.75
CA SER A 698 -9.68 -77.24 21.40
C SER A 698 -10.66 -76.06 21.44
N GLN A 699 -10.19 -74.88 21.84
CA GLN A 699 -10.88 -73.63 21.53
C GLN A 699 -10.86 -73.47 20.01
N SER A 700 -12.03 -73.58 19.38
CA SER A 700 -12.23 -73.27 17.97
C SER A 700 -11.91 -71.78 17.75
N THR A 701 -10.68 -71.47 17.33
CA THR A 701 -10.29 -70.11 16.97
C THR A 701 -10.95 -69.75 15.65
N ILE A 702 -11.89 -68.79 15.69
CA ILE A 702 -12.49 -68.21 14.48
C ILE A 702 -11.40 -67.43 13.73
N GLU A 703 -11.14 -67.83 12.48
CA GLU A 703 -10.18 -67.19 11.58
C GLU A 703 -10.85 -66.07 10.76
N LEU A 704 -10.04 -65.17 10.21
CA LEU A 704 -10.49 -64.07 9.35
C LEU A 704 -11.07 -64.61 8.04
N SER A 705 -12.24 -64.10 7.62
CA SER A 705 -12.89 -64.53 6.38
C SER A 705 -11.95 -64.43 5.16
N PRO A 706 -11.81 -65.49 4.35
CA PRO A 706 -10.85 -65.52 3.24
C PRO A 706 -11.18 -64.49 2.15
N GLU A 707 -12.44 -64.11 2.00
CA GLU A 707 -12.89 -63.06 1.07
C GLU A 707 -12.39 -61.66 1.45
N LEU A 708 -11.86 -61.48 2.66
CA LEU A 708 -11.31 -60.20 3.14
C LEU A 708 -9.81 -60.04 2.90
N TYR A 709 -9.04 -61.10 2.65
CA TYR A 709 -7.57 -60.98 2.57
C TYR A 709 -7.11 -60.00 1.50
N THR A 710 -7.62 -60.13 0.27
CA THR A 710 -7.28 -59.23 -0.83
C THR A 710 -7.69 -57.77 -0.57
N PRO A 711 -8.97 -57.44 -0.27
CA PRO A 711 -9.35 -56.04 -0.06
C PRO A 711 -8.66 -55.41 1.15
N LEU A 712 -8.39 -56.16 2.22
CA LEU A 712 -7.64 -55.68 3.38
C LEU A 712 -6.16 -55.42 3.04
N SER A 713 -5.54 -56.32 2.26
CA SER A 713 -4.18 -56.12 1.77
C SER A 713 -4.10 -54.87 0.89
N ASP A 714 -4.99 -54.71 -0.08
CA ASP A 714 -5.00 -53.56 -0.99
C ASP A 714 -5.19 -52.23 -0.24
N LEU A 715 -6.10 -52.22 0.74
CA LEU A 715 -6.29 -51.06 1.63
C LEU A 715 -5.02 -50.72 2.42
N ALA A 716 -4.34 -51.72 2.97
CA ALA A 716 -3.09 -51.51 3.71
C ALA A 716 -1.97 -50.94 2.82
N HIS A 717 -1.89 -51.38 1.55
CA HIS A 717 -0.93 -50.85 0.59
C HIS A 717 -1.24 -49.38 0.24
N SER A 718 -2.51 -49.07 -0.05
CA SER A 718 -2.95 -47.69 -0.33
C SER A 718 -2.68 -46.76 0.85
N LEU A 719 -3.02 -47.16 2.08
CA LEU A 719 -2.77 -46.36 3.28
C LEU A 719 -1.26 -46.19 3.55
N THR A 720 -0.45 -47.23 3.32
CA THR A 720 1.01 -47.12 3.44
C THR A 720 1.57 -46.12 2.44
N PHE A 721 1.13 -46.21 1.19
CA PHE A 721 1.55 -45.26 0.16
C PHE A 721 1.19 -43.83 0.55
N LEU A 722 -0.05 -43.58 0.98
CA LEU A 722 -0.50 -42.25 1.40
C LEU A 722 0.30 -41.73 2.60
N SER A 723 0.55 -42.56 3.62
CA SER A 723 1.32 -42.14 4.80
C SER A 723 2.77 -41.76 4.50
N ASN A 724 3.34 -42.32 3.43
CA ASN A 724 4.73 -42.03 3.04
C ASN A 724 4.84 -40.83 2.08
N ASN A 725 3.73 -40.35 1.52
CA ASN A 725 3.73 -39.30 0.48
C ASN A 725 2.92 -38.06 0.85
N LEU A 726 2.25 -38.05 2.01
CA LEU A 726 1.43 -36.94 2.49
C LEU A 726 1.86 -36.53 3.90
N PRO A 727 1.68 -35.25 4.27
CA PRO A 727 1.90 -34.80 5.64
C PRO A 727 1.03 -35.56 6.64
N ASP A 728 1.55 -35.84 7.84
CA ASP A 728 0.86 -36.67 8.85
C ASP A 728 -0.54 -36.14 9.19
N ARG A 729 -0.69 -34.82 9.33
CA ARG A 729 -2.00 -34.18 9.58
C ARG A 729 -3.01 -34.46 8.47
N ILE A 730 -2.59 -34.37 7.21
CA ILE A 730 -3.45 -34.58 6.04
C ILE A 730 -3.77 -36.06 5.88
N PHE A 731 -2.78 -36.94 6.05
CA PHE A 731 -2.99 -38.38 6.04
C PHE A 731 -4.02 -38.82 7.09
N LYS A 732 -3.91 -38.33 8.33
CA LYS A 732 -4.88 -38.64 9.41
C LYS A 732 -6.29 -38.15 9.09
N HIS A 733 -6.43 -37.00 8.43
CA HIS A 733 -7.72 -36.51 7.96
C HIS A 733 -8.32 -37.43 6.89
N ILE A 734 -7.54 -37.78 5.86
CA ILE A 734 -7.96 -38.73 4.82
C ILE A 734 -8.30 -40.09 5.41
N TYR A 735 -7.50 -40.61 6.35
CA TYR A 735 -7.77 -41.88 7.02
C TYR A 735 -9.13 -41.88 7.73
N LYS A 736 -9.45 -40.77 8.43
CA LYS A 736 -10.74 -40.59 9.11
C LYS A 736 -11.91 -40.66 8.11
N ASP A 737 -11.78 -39.97 6.99
CA ASP A 737 -12.85 -39.90 5.98
C ASP A 737 -13.01 -41.21 5.21
N VAL A 738 -11.89 -41.88 4.89
CA VAL A 738 -11.91 -43.26 4.35
C VAL A 738 -12.61 -44.18 5.34
N SER A 739 -12.24 -44.17 6.62
CA SER A 739 -12.85 -45.03 7.64
C SER A 739 -14.36 -44.84 7.74
N LYS A 740 -14.83 -43.59 7.63
CA LYS A 740 -16.26 -43.28 7.60
C LYS A 740 -16.96 -43.86 6.37
N GLU A 741 -16.41 -43.68 5.16
CA GLU A 741 -17.00 -44.29 3.95
C GLU A 741 -17.02 -45.83 4.03
N LEU A 742 -15.97 -46.43 4.59
CA LEU A 742 -15.89 -47.88 4.80
C LEU A 742 -16.94 -48.35 5.82
N GLU A 743 -17.11 -47.63 6.93
CA GLU A 743 -18.12 -47.89 7.95
C GLU A 743 -19.53 -47.88 7.35
N ASP A 744 -19.87 -46.80 6.64
CA ASP A 744 -21.19 -46.62 6.03
C ASP A 744 -21.47 -47.72 4.98
N TYR A 745 -20.49 -48.10 4.17
CA TYR A 745 -20.66 -49.17 3.19
C TYR A 745 -20.91 -50.54 3.83
N LEU A 746 -20.13 -50.90 4.85
CA LEU A 746 -20.28 -52.16 5.58
C LEU A 746 -21.62 -52.22 6.32
N TRP A 747 -22.02 -51.11 6.94
CA TRP A 747 -23.32 -50.94 7.56
C TRP A 747 -24.46 -51.23 6.57
N ASP A 748 -24.47 -50.52 5.44
CA ASP A 748 -25.57 -50.59 4.48
C ASP A 748 -25.58 -51.88 3.65
N ARG A 749 -24.41 -52.47 3.37
CA ARG A 749 -24.31 -53.59 2.42
C ARG A 749 -24.26 -54.96 3.08
N ILE A 750 -23.88 -55.02 4.35
CA ILE A 750 -23.73 -56.26 5.09
C ILE A 750 -24.66 -56.24 6.29
N LEU A 751 -24.42 -55.33 7.24
CA LEU A 751 -25.12 -55.33 8.52
C LEU A 751 -26.64 -55.22 8.35
N MET A 752 -27.11 -54.24 7.57
CA MET A 752 -28.54 -53.99 7.36
C MET A 752 -29.20 -54.89 6.32
N LYS A 753 -28.43 -55.70 5.57
CA LYS A 753 -28.94 -56.55 4.47
C LYS A 753 -28.90 -58.05 4.74
N LYS A 754 -28.17 -58.47 5.77
CA LYS A 754 -27.98 -59.89 6.11
C LYS A 754 -28.60 -60.17 7.48
N HIS A 755 -28.95 -61.44 7.70
CA HIS A 755 -29.30 -61.93 9.03
C HIS A 755 -28.16 -62.80 9.56
N PHE A 756 -27.93 -62.74 10.87
CA PHE A 756 -26.79 -63.30 11.56
C PHE A 756 -27.23 -64.34 12.60
N SER A 757 -26.57 -65.50 12.64
CA SER A 757 -26.60 -66.35 13.83
C SER A 757 -25.64 -65.80 14.89
N GLU A 758 -25.66 -66.31 16.13
CA GLU A 758 -24.66 -65.98 17.16
C GLU A 758 -23.23 -66.16 16.61
N MET A 759 -22.94 -67.29 15.97
CA MET A 759 -21.64 -67.55 15.34
C MET A 759 -21.36 -66.64 14.14
N GLY A 760 -22.39 -66.25 13.37
CA GLY A 760 -22.25 -65.28 12.29
C GLY A 760 -21.89 -63.89 12.79
N GLY A 761 -22.45 -63.48 13.93
CA GLY A 761 -22.09 -62.26 14.65
C GLY A 761 -20.64 -62.29 15.15
N CYS A 762 -20.22 -63.39 15.79
CA CYS A 762 -18.83 -63.60 16.20
C CYS A 762 -17.85 -63.58 15.01
N GLN A 763 -18.23 -64.15 13.86
CA GLN A 763 -17.40 -64.06 12.64
C GLN A 763 -17.27 -62.60 12.15
N PHE A 764 -18.37 -61.84 12.16
CA PHE A 764 -18.35 -60.43 11.75
C PHE A 764 -17.48 -59.58 12.69
N GLU A 765 -17.57 -59.80 14.00
CA GLU A 765 -16.70 -59.16 14.99
C GLU A 765 -15.22 -59.47 14.72
N VAL A 766 -14.87 -60.75 14.53
CA VAL A 766 -13.49 -61.15 14.20
C VAL A 766 -13.00 -60.50 12.91
N ASP A 767 -13.86 -60.42 11.89
CA ASP A 767 -13.56 -59.79 10.61
C ASP A 767 -13.27 -58.27 10.77
N MET A 768 -13.96 -57.59 11.69
CA MET A 768 -13.70 -56.19 12.03
C MET A 768 -12.46 -56.03 12.90
N GLU A 769 -12.34 -56.77 14.01
CA GLU A 769 -11.26 -56.60 14.99
C GLU A 769 -9.89 -57.06 14.47
N LYS A 770 -9.82 -58.28 13.93
CA LYS A 770 -8.56 -58.87 13.43
C LYS A 770 -8.26 -58.42 12.00
N GLY A 771 -9.26 -58.00 11.24
CA GLY A 771 -9.12 -57.47 9.90
C GLY A 771 -9.04 -55.94 9.90
N LEU A 772 -10.18 -55.30 9.66
CA LEU A 772 -10.28 -53.87 9.34
C LEU A 772 -9.63 -52.94 10.38
N PHE A 773 -9.92 -53.14 11.67
CA PHE A 773 -9.39 -52.30 12.75
C PHE A 773 -7.88 -52.52 12.96
N THR A 774 -7.37 -53.70 12.61
CA THR A 774 -5.94 -54.00 12.79
C THR A 774 -5.06 -53.33 11.73
N ILE A 775 -5.55 -53.12 10.50
CA ILE A 775 -4.80 -52.40 9.45
C ILE A 775 -4.38 -51.00 9.91
N GLY A 776 -5.28 -50.28 10.56
CA GLY A 776 -5.03 -48.90 10.99
C GLY A 776 -3.99 -48.75 12.10
N LYS A 777 -3.66 -49.82 12.83
CA LYS A 777 -2.83 -49.77 14.04
C LYS A 777 -1.41 -49.25 13.79
N ARG A 778 -0.94 -49.34 12.54
CA ARG A 778 0.36 -48.80 12.13
C ARG A 778 0.45 -47.29 12.29
N TRP A 779 -0.66 -46.57 12.08
CA TRP A 779 -0.67 -45.10 12.05
C TRP A 779 -1.55 -44.49 13.14
N ILE A 780 -2.56 -45.23 13.59
CA ILE A 780 -3.54 -44.77 14.56
C ILE A 780 -3.54 -45.68 15.77
N ARG A 781 -3.44 -45.10 16.97
CA ARG A 781 -3.38 -45.85 18.22
C ARG A 781 -4.63 -46.71 18.49
N LYS A 782 -5.81 -46.19 18.14
CA LYS A 782 -7.12 -46.87 18.30
C LYS A 782 -7.97 -46.70 17.03
N PRO A 783 -7.68 -47.48 15.96
CA PRO A 783 -8.41 -47.39 14.69
C PRO A 783 -9.91 -47.64 14.84
N GLU A 784 -10.30 -48.51 15.77
CA GLU A 784 -11.69 -48.84 16.09
C GLU A 784 -12.53 -47.62 16.49
N ASN A 785 -11.90 -46.54 16.96
CA ASN A 785 -12.59 -45.28 17.27
C ASN A 785 -13.04 -44.50 16.03
N TYR A 786 -12.66 -44.93 14.82
CA TYR A 786 -13.16 -44.39 13.56
C TYR A 786 -14.29 -45.24 12.95
N PHE A 787 -14.62 -46.36 13.60
CA PHE A 787 -15.67 -47.31 13.21
C PHE A 787 -16.63 -47.56 14.38
N ARG A 788 -17.10 -46.46 15.00
CA ARG A 788 -17.78 -46.51 16.30
C ARG A 788 -19.14 -47.19 16.21
N ARG A 789 -19.90 -46.97 15.13
CA ARG A 789 -21.22 -47.61 14.92
C ARG A 789 -21.04 -49.10 14.68
N LEU A 790 -20.05 -49.49 13.87
CA LEU A 790 -19.74 -50.91 13.63
C LEU A 790 -19.24 -51.62 14.89
N LYS A 791 -18.40 -50.95 15.68
CA LYS A 791 -17.90 -51.50 16.95
C LYS A 791 -19.06 -51.81 17.89
N ASP A 792 -19.97 -50.86 18.08
CA ASP A 792 -21.14 -51.03 18.92
C ASP A 792 -22.10 -52.10 18.35
N ALA A 793 -22.25 -52.18 17.03
CA ALA A 793 -23.03 -53.23 16.40
C ALA A 793 -22.44 -54.64 16.60
N CYS A 794 -21.11 -54.78 16.62
CA CYS A 794 -20.45 -56.05 16.94
C CYS A 794 -20.79 -56.53 18.36
N ILE A 795 -20.87 -55.60 19.33
CA ILE A 795 -21.27 -55.92 20.71
C ILE A 795 -22.69 -56.50 20.74
N LEU A 796 -23.63 -55.88 20.03
CA LEU A 796 -25.03 -56.36 19.97
C LEU A 796 -25.15 -57.69 19.20
N LEU A 797 -24.40 -57.84 18.11
CA LEU A 797 -24.40 -59.05 17.28
C LEU A 797 -23.75 -60.26 17.95
N THR A 798 -22.99 -60.10 19.03
CA THR A 798 -22.26 -61.18 19.72
C THR A 798 -22.91 -61.57 21.05
N LEU A 799 -24.06 -60.97 21.40
CA LEU A 799 -24.82 -61.33 22.60
C LEU A 799 -25.20 -62.82 22.58
N PRO A 800 -25.09 -63.54 23.70
CA PRO A 800 -25.40 -64.96 23.74
C PRO A 800 -26.88 -65.26 23.49
N ALA A 801 -27.17 -66.28 22.67
CA ALA A 801 -28.50 -66.83 22.52
C ALA A 801 -28.96 -67.52 23.82
N ASN A 802 -30.28 -67.71 24.01
CA ASN A 802 -30.96 -68.11 25.26
C ASN A 802 -30.49 -69.41 25.98
N HIS A 803 -29.43 -70.09 25.53
CA HIS A 803 -28.97 -71.36 26.08
C HIS A 803 -27.47 -71.46 26.43
N SER A 804 -26.68 -70.38 26.42
CA SER A 804 -25.33 -70.45 27.00
C SER A 804 -25.39 -70.29 28.53
N LYS A 805 -25.57 -71.43 29.23
CA LYS A 805 -25.13 -71.52 30.62
C LYS A 805 -23.61 -71.42 30.63
N ILE A 806 -23.06 -70.21 30.72
CA ILE A 806 -21.70 -70.02 31.18
C ILE A 806 -21.74 -70.24 32.69
N GLU A 807 -21.42 -71.45 33.14
CA GLU A 807 -21.02 -71.69 34.53
C GLU A 807 -19.64 -71.04 34.76
N SER A 808 -19.59 -69.71 34.88
CA SER A 808 -18.40 -69.03 35.41
C SER A 808 -18.51 -69.03 36.93
N LYS A 809 -17.80 -69.97 37.57
CA LYS A 809 -17.35 -69.80 38.95
C LYS A 809 -16.24 -68.75 38.97
N SER A 810 -16.62 -67.48 38.99
CA SER A 810 -15.73 -66.39 39.39
C SER A 810 -16.57 -65.17 39.77
N ASP A 811 -16.44 -64.75 41.03
CA ASP A 811 -16.96 -63.49 41.55
C ASP A 811 -16.36 -62.30 40.78
N ASP A 812 -17.01 -61.88 39.70
CA ASP A 812 -16.84 -60.53 39.18
C ASP A 812 -18.14 -60.00 38.57
N LYS A 813 -18.49 -58.76 38.90
CA LYS A 813 -19.79 -58.12 38.60
C LYS A 813 -19.92 -57.71 37.15
N SER A 814 -20.03 -58.67 36.23
CA SER A 814 -20.55 -58.43 34.87
C SER A 814 -21.45 -59.60 34.45
N GLN A 815 -22.71 -59.58 34.91
CA GLN A 815 -23.73 -60.45 34.33
C GLN A 815 -23.90 -60.10 32.85
N GLN A 816 -23.29 -60.88 31.95
CA GLN A 816 -23.62 -60.84 30.52
C GLN A 816 -25.11 -61.18 30.38
N ARG A 817 -25.90 -60.20 29.93
CA ARG A 817 -27.34 -60.37 29.68
C ARG A 817 -27.55 -61.01 28.31
N THR A 818 -28.52 -61.92 28.19
CA THR A 818 -28.81 -62.65 26.95
C THR A 818 -29.56 -61.77 25.93
N LEU A 819 -29.52 -62.15 24.66
CA LEU A 819 -30.20 -61.44 23.57
C LEU A 819 -31.68 -61.13 23.90
N SER A 820 -32.42 -62.08 24.48
CA SER A 820 -33.83 -61.86 24.85
C SER A 820 -34.04 -60.89 26.02
N GLN A 821 -33.07 -60.75 26.92
CA GLN A 821 -33.15 -59.72 27.96
C GLN A 821 -33.04 -58.33 27.33
N VAL A 822 -32.13 -58.15 26.38
CA VAL A 822 -31.95 -56.88 25.66
C VAL A 822 -33.17 -56.56 24.78
N ILE A 823 -33.77 -57.55 24.11
CA ILE A 823 -34.99 -57.38 23.30
C ILE A 823 -36.19 -56.98 24.18
N SER A 824 -36.44 -57.71 25.27
CA SER A 824 -37.52 -57.37 26.20
C SER A 824 -37.39 -55.96 26.81
N MET A 825 -36.16 -55.45 26.91
CA MET A 825 -35.87 -54.12 27.46
C MET A 825 -35.98 -53.01 26.41
N LEU A 826 -35.80 -53.31 25.12
CA LEU A 826 -35.90 -52.33 24.03
C LEU A 826 -37.32 -52.24 23.45
N SER A 827 -38.16 -53.26 23.66
CA SER A 827 -39.57 -53.30 23.23
C SER A 827 -40.57 -52.83 24.30
N ASP A 828 -40.10 -52.28 25.42
CA ASP A 828 -40.95 -51.79 26.49
C ASP A 828 -41.42 -50.34 26.19
N ASP A 829 -42.67 -50.23 25.74
CA ASP A 829 -43.32 -48.97 25.34
C ASP A 829 -43.53 -47.99 26.51
N GLU A 830 -43.31 -48.39 27.77
CA GLU A 830 -43.46 -47.54 28.97
C GLU A 830 -42.17 -46.78 29.37
N LEU A 831 -41.04 -47.04 28.72
CA LEU A 831 -39.75 -46.42 29.03
C LEU A 831 -39.59 -45.02 28.41
N GLU A 832 -39.15 -44.04 29.22
CA GLU A 832 -38.84 -42.70 28.71
C GLU A 832 -37.73 -42.74 27.64
N PRO A 833 -37.83 -41.97 26.54
CA PRO A 833 -36.84 -41.96 25.44
C PRO A 833 -35.39 -41.68 25.87
N ILE A 834 -35.20 -41.09 27.05
CA ILE A 834 -33.90 -40.71 27.63
C ILE A 834 -33.25 -41.87 28.40
N ALA A 835 -34.02 -42.89 28.79
CA ALA A 835 -33.51 -44.05 29.52
C ALA A 835 -32.79 -45.06 28.60
N ILE A 836 -33.27 -45.24 27.37
CA ILE A 836 -32.74 -46.22 26.41
C ILE A 836 -31.25 -45.97 26.09
N PRO A 837 -30.78 -44.73 25.80
CA PRO A 837 -29.36 -44.47 25.58
C PRO A 837 -28.48 -44.84 26.79
N LYS A 838 -28.86 -44.44 28.02
CA LYS A 838 -28.13 -44.78 29.25
C LYS A 838 -28.05 -46.29 29.50
N MET A 839 -29.07 -47.02 29.07
CA MET A 839 -29.09 -48.48 29.17
C MET A 839 -28.16 -49.12 28.15
N LEU A 840 -28.14 -48.64 26.90
CA LEU A 840 -27.17 -49.05 25.88
C LEU A 840 -25.72 -48.81 26.34
N GLU A 841 -25.44 -47.69 27.02
CA GLU A 841 -24.12 -47.38 27.57
C GLU A 841 -23.65 -48.42 28.60
N ASN A 842 -24.56 -49.00 29.39
CA ASN A 842 -24.24 -50.07 30.34
C ASN A 842 -23.86 -51.39 29.64
N PHE A 843 -24.24 -51.56 28.37
CA PHE A 843 -23.84 -52.69 27.53
C PHE A 843 -22.56 -52.42 26.72
N GLY A 844 -21.97 -51.24 26.87
CA GLY A 844 -20.80 -50.83 26.08
C GLY A 844 -21.14 -50.25 24.70
N VAL A 845 -22.42 -49.95 24.44
CA VAL A 845 -22.92 -49.32 23.21
C VAL A 845 -23.15 -47.84 23.48
N TYR A 846 -22.35 -46.97 22.87
CA TYR A 846 -22.34 -45.52 23.16
C TYR A 846 -22.70 -44.63 21.96
N HIS A 847 -22.75 -45.18 20.75
CA HIS A 847 -22.73 -44.44 19.48
C HIS A 847 -23.89 -44.81 18.56
N LEU A 848 -24.59 -45.92 18.81
CA LEU A 848 -25.81 -46.26 18.10
C LEU A 848 -27.00 -45.46 18.66
N THR A 849 -27.82 -44.93 17.77
CA THR A 849 -29.14 -44.44 18.17
C THR A 849 -30.02 -45.60 18.64
N PRO A 850 -31.03 -45.36 19.51
CA PRO A 850 -31.96 -46.41 19.94
C PRO A 850 -32.57 -47.20 18.78
N LYS A 851 -32.92 -46.49 17.69
CA LYS A 851 -33.43 -47.10 16.47
C LYS A 851 -32.41 -48.00 15.79
N GLU A 852 -31.16 -47.54 15.62
CA GLU A 852 -30.11 -48.36 15.02
C GLU A 852 -29.79 -49.60 15.88
N ALA A 853 -29.80 -49.47 17.20
CA ALA A 853 -29.59 -50.60 18.10
C ALA A 853 -30.68 -51.67 17.92
N ILE A 854 -31.95 -51.27 17.81
CA ILE A 854 -33.06 -52.17 17.48
C ILE A 854 -32.85 -52.79 16.09
N ASP A 855 -32.55 -51.97 15.08
CA ASP A 855 -32.34 -52.42 13.71
C ASP A 855 -31.21 -53.46 13.59
N VAL A 856 -30.15 -53.37 14.43
CA VAL A 856 -29.06 -54.37 14.51
C VAL A 856 -29.52 -55.64 15.19
N ILE A 857 -30.25 -55.54 16.30
CA ILE A 857 -30.74 -56.70 17.05
C ILE A 857 -31.72 -57.53 16.21
N GLU A 858 -32.60 -56.89 15.45
CA GLU A 858 -33.52 -57.56 14.50
C GLU A 858 -32.78 -58.31 13.36
N ARG A 859 -31.46 -58.10 13.20
CA ARG A 859 -30.66 -58.88 12.25
C ARG A 859 -30.24 -60.23 12.84
N ARG A 860 -30.31 -60.44 14.14
CA ARG A 860 -30.06 -61.76 14.75
C ARG A 860 -31.20 -62.71 14.39
N VAL A 861 -30.91 -63.93 13.95
CA VAL A 861 -31.95 -64.93 13.58
C VAL A 861 -32.67 -65.46 14.81
N ASP A 862 -32.04 -65.32 15.97
CA ASP A 862 -32.51 -65.73 17.29
C ASP A 862 -33.10 -64.57 18.12
N SER A 863 -33.31 -63.40 17.51
CA SER A 863 -33.98 -62.25 18.13
C SER A 863 -35.47 -62.48 18.30
#